data_AF-A0A9D7CJ06-F1
#
_entry.id   AF-A0A9D7CJ06-F1
#
_cell.length_a   1.000
_cell.length_b   1.000
_cell.length_c   1.000
_cell.angle_alpha   90.00
_cell.angle_beta   90.00
_cell.angle_gamma   90.00
#
_symmetry.space_group_name_H-M   'P 1'
#
loop_
_entity.id
_entity.type
_entity.pdbx_description
1 polymer ?
#
loop_
_entity_poly.entity_id
_entity_poly.type
_entity_poly.pdbx_seq_one_letter_code
_entity_poly.pdbx_strand_id
1 'polypeptide(L)'
;MSLVRAATTRPVTTIASVLAIVLLGSVSLGRTPVSLLPDVQLPVLTIRTLYTGAAAEEVSRFIAEPVEESIAATPGLVELRSVSRNGEATTTARFAWGTDMQTTLLNVRERLDNARSQLPERADRPTLLTSDPGERPIAVLSMSIAGDMRQLARTAEDVHSRRLEQIAGVASVAVVGAPEDEVRVEVDPARMRALGLTPNDVSLAIRAANVSGVGGTIRRGQFRFSVRTLTEFRSPDEIRDVPVGPVGAGITLKDLATVTTTIADPKTLTRFDSKPAVGLVVYQDAGANTVSVTKEITGVVDQLTQEFPAIGLTVVAAQANFVVDALSNLGQEIVIGGILSLGLILLFLRDWKMSLAIGAMIPLSVLLALVLLQGMNVTINVLSLGGLALGVGLLVDNAIVVAEASARKREEGMPLLEATIEATEEVSGPLIAGTLTTLLVFGPIIFVRGLAAALFRDLSLSVVMSVGASLILALTLMPVMIVGRRRGTGDGGRELGSAPGEGGALKARPTPVPRATRALPSPVPRLPSDRPLASHAPRPLVVPPIRPRHALVPAQPRARLHRRHRLRCPDSVRHRPHATRDPAPSRRRHGRGVDASPRRDGDRGDGAAGGAGRAGRPIVRRGGGVLAGGHRHRRGDPRGGRARFVGDGAAAHPGPRWCRGDYVR
;
A
#
# COMPACT_ATOMS: atom_id res chain seq x y z
N MET A 1 39.40 1.91 -27.23
CA MET A 1 38.67 0.78 -27.86
C MET A 1 37.19 1.06 -27.69
N SER A 2 36.41 1.05 -28.76
CA SER A 2 34.96 1.22 -28.67
C SER A 2 34.33 0.02 -27.95
N LEU A 3 33.26 0.28 -27.19
CA LEU A 3 32.49 -0.76 -26.48
C LEU A 3 31.98 -1.83 -27.46
N VAL A 4 31.60 -1.40 -28.66
CA VAL A 4 31.11 -2.22 -29.77
C VAL A 4 32.17 -3.22 -30.25
N ARG A 5 33.42 -2.75 -30.44
CA ARG A 5 34.53 -3.61 -30.90
C ARG A 5 34.91 -4.65 -29.85
N ALA A 6 34.85 -4.30 -28.57
CA ALA A 6 35.07 -5.25 -27.49
C ALA A 6 33.98 -6.35 -27.43
N ALA A 7 32.71 -5.96 -27.61
CA ALA A 7 31.58 -6.88 -27.59
C ALA A 7 31.60 -7.87 -28.78
N THR A 8 31.96 -7.39 -29.98
CA THR A 8 32.01 -8.20 -31.21
C THR A 8 33.24 -9.10 -31.31
N THR A 9 34.39 -8.70 -30.76
CA THR A 9 35.62 -9.53 -30.76
C THR A 9 35.60 -10.64 -29.71
N ARG A 10 34.80 -10.49 -28.63
CA ARG A 10 34.66 -11.48 -27.55
C ARG A 10 33.23 -12.01 -27.42
N PRO A 11 32.66 -12.67 -28.44
CA PRO A 11 31.25 -13.05 -28.48
C PRO A 11 30.84 -14.01 -27.34
N VAL A 12 31.75 -14.87 -26.88
CA VAL A 12 31.51 -15.78 -25.75
C VAL A 12 31.22 -15.01 -24.46
N THR A 13 31.91 -13.90 -24.22
CA THR A 13 31.71 -13.06 -23.02
C THR A 13 30.35 -12.37 -23.05
N THR A 14 29.95 -11.86 -24.22
CA THR A 14 28.64 -11.22 -24.42
C THR A 14 27.50 -12.22 -24.24
N ILE A 15 27.62 -13.42 -24.82
CA ILE A 15 26.63 -14.50 -24.66
C ILE A 15 26.57 -14.99 -23.20
N ALA A 16 27.71 -15.13 -22.53
CA ALA A 16 27.76 -15.50 -21.11
C ALA A 16 27.11 -14.43 -20.22
N SER A 17 27.33 -13.14 -20.52
CA SER A 17 26.70 -12.03 -19.82
C SER A 17 25.18 -12.04 -19.99
N VAL A 18 24.71 -12.32 -21.21
CA VAL A 18 23.29 -12.52 -21.50
C VAL A 18 22.71 -13.70 -20.73
N LEU A 19 23.40 -14.84 -20.71
CA LEU A 19 22.95 -16.01 -19.95
C LEU A 19 22.85 -15.70 -18.46
N ALA A 20 23.80 -14.93 -17.92
CA ALA A 20 23.76 -14.44 -16.55
C ALA A 20 22.57 -13.51 -16.30
N ILE A 21 22.25 -12.60 -17.23
CA ILE A 21 21.05 -11.75 -17.16
C ILE A 21 19.77 -12.59 -17.16
N VAL A 22 19.69 -13.61 -18.02
CA VAL A 22 18.52 -14.51 -18.07
C VAL A 22 18.35 -15.28 -16.76
N LEU A 23 19.45 -15.83 -16.22
CA LEU A 23 19.46 -16.54 -14.95
C LEU A 23 19.05 -15.62 -13.79
N LEU A 24 19.72 -14.47 -13.64
CA LEU A 24 19.43 -13.50 -12.58
C LEU A 24 18.03 -12.92 -12.70
N GLY A 25 17.58 -12.60 -13.91
CA GLY A 25 16.24 -12.09 -14.18
C GLY A 25 15.16 -13.10 -13.84
N SER A 26 15.36 -14.37 -14.19
CA SER A 26 14.43 -15.45 -13.84
C SER A 26 14.35 -15.68 -12.32
N VAL A 27 15.48 -15.62 -11.62
CA VAL A 27 15.51 -15.69 -10.15
C VAL A 27 14.85 -14.44 -9.52
N SER A 28 15.08 -13.26 -10.09
CA SER A 28 14.49 -12.00 -9.62
C SER A 28 12.96 -12.02 -9.72
N LEU A 29 12.42 -12.53 -10.83
CA LEU A 29 10.98 -12.63 -11.07
C LEU A 29 10.27 -13.49 -10.01
N GLY A 30 10.93 -14.55 -9.52
CA GLY A 30 10.37 -15.43 -8.49
C GLY A 30 10.52 -14.91 -7.05
N ARG A 31 11.42 -13.94 -6.80
CA ARG A 31 11.70 -13.43 -5.44
C ARG A 31 11.10 -12.06 -5.14
N THR A 32 10.74 -11.29 -6.16
CA THR A 32 10.28 -9.92 -5.96
C THR A 32 8.85 -9.90 -5.41
N PRO A 33 8.57 -9.14 -4.33
CA PRO A 33 7.22 -9.01 -3.81
C PRO A 33 6.26 -8.46 -4.85
N VAL A 34 5.03 -8.96 -4.81
CA VAL A 34 3.97 -8.61 -5.75
C VAL A 34 2.87 -7.85 -5.00
N SER A 35 2.52 -6.67 -5.48
CA SER A 35 1.56 -5.78 -4.84
C SER A 35 0.77 -4.98 -5.87
N LEU A 36 -0.41 -4.47 -5.51
CA LEU A 36 -1.19 -3.65 -6.45
C LEU A 36 -0.52 -2.29 -6.70
N LEU A 37 -0.15 -1.63 -5.60
CA LEU A 37 0.53 -0.35 -5.56
C LEU A 37 1.89 -0.53 -4.86
N PRO A 38 2.81 0.44 -5.04
CA PRO A 38 4.02 0.50 -4.21
C PRO A 38 3.66 0.49 -2.73
N ASP A 39 4.53 -0.09 -1.91
CA ASP A 39 4.38 -0.03 -0.45
C ASP A 39 4.67 1.40 0.02
N VAL A 40 3.61 2.16 0.28
CA VAL A 40 3.70 3.53 0.75
C VAL A 40 3.28 3.56 2.21
N GLN A 41 4.25 3.56 3.11
CA GLN A 41 4.01 3.81 4.52
C GLN A 41 3.59 5.27 4.69
N LEU A 42 2.30 5.48 4.92
CA LEU A 42 1.76 6.79 5.24
C LEU A 42 2.26 7.17 6.64
N PRO A 43 2.97 8.30 6.81
CA PRO A 43 3.49 8.71 8.11
C PRO A 43 2.34 9.25 8.97
N VAL A 44 1.53 8.35 9.50
CA VAL A 44 0.30 8.64 10.27
C VAL A 44 0.39 7.92 11.61
N LEU A 45 -0.09 8.57 12.67
CA LEU A 45 -0.34 7.96 13.96
C LEU A 45 -1.80 8.19 14.34
N THR A 46 -2.46 7.15 14.81
CA THR A 46 -3.83 7.23 15.31
C THR A 46 -3.81 7.09 16.82
N ILE A 47 -4.43 8.02 17.51
CA ILE A 47 -4.55 8.06 18.96
C ILE A 47 -6.02 7.84 19.30
N ARG A 48 -6.31 6.79 20.06
CA ARG A 48 -7.67 6.44 20.45
C ARG A 48 -7.82 6.54 21.96
N THR A 49 -8.83 7.28 22.40
CA THR A 49 -9.12 7.49 23.82
C THR A 49 -10.60 7.27 24.08
N LEU A 50 -10.91 6.37 25.01
CA LEU A 50 -12.28 6.06 25.40
C LEU A 50 -12.69 6.92 26.60
N TYR A 51 -13.90 7.45 26.55
CA TYR A 51 -14.52 8.20 27.65
C TYR A 51 -15.99 7.79 27.77
N THR A 52 -16.20 6.54 28.19
CA THR A 52 -17.50 5.85 28.17
C THR A 52 -18.60 6.65 28.87
N GLY A 53 -19.73 6.80 28.19
CA GLY A 53 -20.90 7.50 28.72
C GLY A 53 -20.92 9.01 28.50
N ALA A 54 -19.84 9.61 27.97
CA ALA A 54 -19.81 11.03 27.62
C ALA A 54 -20.41 11.31 26.24
N ALA A 55 -21.08 12.45 26.10
CA ALA A 55 -21.58 12.93 24.81
C ALA A 55 -20.44 13.38 23.90
N ALA A 56 -20.62 13.29 22.58
CA ALA A 56 -19.57 13.66 21.61
C ALA A 56 -18.99 15.08 21.82
N GLU A 57 -19.81 16.05 22.26
CA GLU A 57 -19.38 17.41 22.59
C GLU A 57 -18.43 17.44 23.79
N GLU A 58 -18.74 16.69 24.85
CA GLU A 58 -17.90 16.57 26.04
C GLU A 58 -16.59 15.84 25.70
N VAL A 59 -16.68 14.79 24.89
CA VAL A 59 -15.51 14.06 24.39
C VAL A 59 -14.62 15.00 23.57
N SER A 60 -15.19 15.84 22.71
CA SER A 60 -14.42 16.81 21.94
C SER A 60 -13.66 17.76 22.85
N ARG A 61 -14.34 18.32 23.85
CA ARG A 61 -13.77 19.36 24.72
C ARG A 61 -12.80 18.83 25.78
N PHE A 62 -13.10 17.68 26.38
CA PHE A 62 -12.33 17.15 27.52
C PHE A 62 -11.30 16.09 27.11
N ILE A 63 -11.39 15.55 25.90
CA ILE A 63 -10.48 14.52 25.39
C ILE A 63 -9.75 15.00 24.14
N ALA A 64 -10.49 15.33 23.08
CA ALA A 64 -9.86 15.65 21.79
C ALA A 64 -9.02 16.93 21.86
N GLU A 65 -9.56 18.03 22.41
CA GLU A 65 -8.82 19.30 22.55
C GLU A 65 -7.51 19.15 23.35
N PRO A 66 -7.48 18.58 24.58
CA PRO A 66 -6.22 18.39 25.31
C PRO A 66 -5.23 17.46 24.60
N VAL A 67 -5.74 16.39 23.97
CA VAL A 67 -4.90 15.47 23.17
C VAL A 67 -4.28 16.25 22.01
N GLU A 68 -5.06 17.04 21.28
CA GLU A 68 -4.60 17.84 20.16
C GLU A 68 -3.55 18.87 20.58
N GLU A 69 -3.80 19.63 21.64
CA GLU A 69 -2.87 20.63 22.17
C GLU A 69 -1.52 20.01 22.59
N SER A 70 -1.57 18.82 23.21
CA SER A 70 -0.35 18.13 23.67
C SER A 70 0.56 17.67 22.53
N ILE A 71 -0.03 17.22 21.42
CA ILE A 71 0.69 16.66 20.27
C ILE A 71 0.93 17.68 19.15
N ALA A 72 0.24 18.83 19.16
CA ALA A 72 0.37 19.88 18.14
C ALA A 72 1.81 20.36 17.94
N ALA A 73 2.61 20.38 19.00
CA ALA A 73 4.01 20.79 18.96
C ALA A 73 5.00 19.65 18.62
N THR A 74 4.51 18.53 18.08
CA THR A 74 5.37 17.41 17.65
C THR A 74 6.08 17.77 16.35
N PRO A 75 7.43 17.61 16.28
CA PRO A 75 8.18 17.89 15.06
C PRO A 75 7.68 17.08 13.86
N GLY A 76 7.55 17.75 12.72
CA GLY A 76 7.13 17.11 11.46
C GLY A 76 5.62 16.89 11.34
N LEU A 77 4.78 17.29 12.31
CA LEU A 77 3.33 17.23 12.18
C LEU A 77 2.84 18.19 11.08
N VAL A 78 2.02 17.69 10.16
CA VAL A 78 1.47 18.43 9.01
C VAL A 78 -0.02 18.69 9.18
N GLU A 79 -0.76 17.69 9.63
CA GLU A 79 -2.19 17.81 9.89
C GLU A 79 -2.57 17.03 11.12
N LEU A 80 -3.53 17.57 11.86
CA LEU A 80 -4.16 16.90 12.98
C LEU A 80 -5.67 16.93 12.77
N ARG A 81 -6.30 15.78 12.94
CA ARG A 81 -7.74 15.64 12.79
C ARG A 81 -8.31 14.75 13.88
N SER A 82 -9.16 15.29 14.74
CA SER A 82 -9.95 14.47 15.66
C SER A 82 -11.38 14.26 15.18
N VAL A 83 -11.90 13.08 15.48
CA VAL A 83 -13.30 12.72 15.31
C VAL A 83 -13.80 12.25 16.68
N SER A 84 -14.74 13.00 17.23
CA SER A 84 -15.38 12.70 18.52
C SER A 84 -16.73 12.04 18.28
N ARG A 85 -16.95 10.92 18.95
CA ARG A 85 -18.23 10.19 19.01
C ARG A 85 -18.64 10.04 20.46
N ASN A 86 -19.88 9.61 20.70
CA ASN A 86 -20.32 9.30 22.05
C ASN A 86 -19.43 8.20 22.63
N GLY A 87 -18.76 8.50 23.74
CA GLY A 87 -17.88 7.56 24.43
C GLY A 87 -16.44 7.43 23.89
N GLU A 88 -16.06 8.11 22.80
CA GLU A 88 -14.77 7.87 22.14
C GLU A 88 -14.26 9.06 21.32
N ALA A 89 -12.95 9.37 21.47
CA ALA A 89 -12.21 10.28 20.60
C ALA A 89 -11.16 9.50 19.79
N THR A 90 -11.13 9.72 18.47
CA THR A 90 -10.06 9.24 17.59
C THR A 90 -9.35 10.45 16.97
N THR A 91 -8.06 10.61 17.27
CA THR A 91 -7.21 11.68 16.77
C THR A 91 -6.18 11.11 15.81
N THR A 92 -6.22 11.54 14.56
CA THR A 92 -5.28 11.14 13.51
C THR A 92 -4.27 12.25 13.28
N ALA A 93 -3.00 11.97 13.56
CA ALA A 93 -1.87 12.86 13.36
C ALA A 93 -1.10 12.44 12.09
N ARG A 94 -1.02 13.33 11.10
CA ARG A 94 -0.27 13.11 9.86
C ARG A 94 1.01 13.91 9.88
N PHE A 95 2.11 13.23 9.61
CA PHE A 95 3.45 13.80 9.60
C PHE A 95 3.96 14.02 8.17
N ALA A 96 5.03 14.79 8.05
CA ALA A 96 5.70 15.04 6.79
C ALA A 96 6.37 13.76 6.28
N TRP A 97 6.46 13.63 4.95
CA TRP A 97 7.17 12.52 4.33
C TRP A 97 8.65 12.49 4.71
N GLY A 98 9.16 11.30 5.03
CA GLY A 98 10.54 11.11 5.48
C GLY A 98 10.77 11.40 6.97
N THR A 99 9.72 11.67 7.74
CA THR A 99 9.80 11.74 9.20
C THR A 99 10.09 10.35 9.76
N ASP A 100 11.02 10.27 10.72
CA ASP A 100 11.27 9.03 11.45
C ASP A 100 10.10 8.74 12.40
N MET A 101 9.25 7.80 12.00
CA MET A 101 8.07 7.42 12.75
C MET A 101 8.39 6.70 14.05
N GLN A 102 9.55 6.04 14.19
CA GLN A 102 9.92 5.37 15.44
C GLN A 102 10.23 6.40 16.53
N THR A 103 11.05 7.40 16.20
CA THR A 103 11.33 8.51 17.11
C THR A 103 10.08 9.34 17.37
N THR A 104 9.25 9.55 16.35
CA THR A 104 7.99 10.31 16.48
C THR A 104 7.00 9.61 17.39
N LEU A 105 6.86 8.28 17.29
CA LEU A 105 5.99 7.49 18.18
C LEU A 105 6.38 7.66 19.65
N LEU A 106 7.68 7.66 19.96
CA LEU A 106 8.19 7.88 21.31
C LEU A 106 7.88 9.30 21.79
N ASN A 107 8.14 10.32 20.95
CA ASN A 107 7.86 11.71 21.29
C ASN A 107 6.35 11.97 21.53
N VAL A 108 5.49 11.39 20.70
CA VAL A 108 4.03 11.51 20.85
C VAL A 108 3.58 10.80 22.13
N ARG A 109 4.11 9.60 22.42
CA ARG A 109 3.80 8.88 23.66
C ARG A 109 4.18 9.70 24.90
N GLU A 110 5.39 10.25 24.95
CA GLU A 110 5.84 11.10 26.06
C GLU A 110 4.93 12.31 26.27
N ARG A 111 4.49 12.96 25.18
CA ARG A 111 3.56 14.09 25.23
C ARG A 111 2.19 13.71 25.75
N LEU A 112 1.65 12.57 25.31
CA LEU A 112 0.36 12.05 25.78
C LEU A 112 0.44 11.66 27.26
N ASP A 113 1.55 11.07 27.70
CA ASP A 113 1.77 10.73 29.11
C ASP A 113 1.79 11.99 29.99
N ASN A 114 2.41 13.08 29.53
CA ASN A 114 2.38 14.37 30.24
C ASN A 114 0.98 15.01 30.26
N ALA A 115 0.24 14.88 29.15
CA ALA A 115 -1.14 15.36 29.03
C ALA A 115 -2.16 14.55 29.84
N ARG A 116 -1.77 13.37 30.36
CA ARG A 116 -2.66 12.52 31.16
C ARG A 116 -3.26 13.24 32.36
N SER A 117 -2.52 14.18 32.96
CA SER A 117 -2.98 15.00 34.08
C SER A 117 -4.14 15.93 33.73
N GLN A 118 -4.34 16.24 32.45
CA GLN A 118 -5.39 17.13 31.95
C GLN A 118 -6.64 16.36 31.52
N LEU A 119 -6.53 15.03 31.35
CA LEU A 119 -7.65 14.18 30.98
C LEU A 119 -8.49 13.83 32.22
N PRO A 120 -9.84 13.70 32.09
CA PRO A 120 -10.70 13.25 33.18
C PRO A 120 -10.25 11.91 33.78
N GLU A 121 -10.41 11.73 35.09
CA GLU A 121 -10.04 10.47 35.78
C GLU A 121 -10.78 9.24 35.22
N ARG A 122 -12.02 9.44 34.74
CA ARG A 122 -12.87 8.41 34.13
C ARG A 122 -12.50 8.09 32.68
N ALA A 123 -11.64 8.88 32.05
CA ALA A 123 -11.18 8.61 30.69
C ALA A 123 -10.05 7.57 30.72
N ASP A 124 -10.08 6.66 29.76
CA ASP A 124 -9.02 5.67 29.57
C ASP A 124 -7.72 6.34 29.12
N ARG A 125 -6.62 5.60 29.22
CA ARG A 125 -5.33 6.07 28.70
C ARG A 125 -5.38 6.13 27.18
N PRO A 126 -4.88 7.22 26.55
CA PRO A 126 -4.75 7.27 25.10
C PRO A 126 -3.89 6.11 24.59
N THR A 127 -4.42 5.37 23.62
CA THR A 127 -3.70 4.26 22.97
C THR A 127 -3.21 4.72 21.60
N LEU A 128 -1.94 4.48 21.31
CA LEU A 128 -1.37 4.75 20.00
C LEU A 128 -1.48 3.52 19.11
N LEU A 129 -2.00 3.71 17.91
CA LEU A 129 -2.04 2.74 16.84
C LEU A 129 -1.13 3.25 15.72
N THR A 130 -0.19 2.40 15.30
CA THR A 130 0.75 2.66 14.20
C THR A 130 0.13 2.46 12.82
N SER A 131 -1.06 1.88 12.77
CA SER A 131 -1.86 1.64 11.57
C SER A 131 -3.19 2.37 11.69
N ASP A 132 -3.66 2.95 10.59
CA ASP A 132 -4.98 3.56 10.52
C ASP A 132 -6.03 2.42 10.46
N PRO A 133 -7.02 2.36 11.37
CA PRO A 133 -8.14 1.42 11.23
C PRO A 133 -8.94 1.58 9.92
N GLY A 134 -8.75 2.70 9.21
CA GLY A 134 -9.22 2.94 7.84
C GLY A 134 -8.36 2.32 6.74
N GLU A 135 -7.26 1.63 7.07
CA GLU A 135 -6.52 0.81 6.11
C GLU A 135 -7.42 -0.28 5.53
N ARG A 136 -7.30 -0.48 4.22
CA ARG A 136 -8.13 -1.47 3.53
C ARG A 136 -7.70 -2.86 3.99
N PRO A 137 -8.62 -3.70 4.47
CA PRO A 137 -8.29 -5.06 4.83
C PRO A 137 -7.87 -5.85 3.59
N ILE A 138 -6.94 -6.80 3.78
CA ILE A 138 -6.46 -7.67 2.69
C ILE A 138 -7.43 -8.82 2.41
N ALA A 139 -8.16 -9.25 3.45
CA ALA A 139 -9.18 -10.26 3.35
C ALA A 139 -10.31 -9.96 4.33
N VAL A 140 -11.55 -10.22 3.91
CA VAL A 140 -12.74 -10.19 4.74
C VAL A 140 -13.40 -11.55 4.62
N LEU A 141 -13.58 -12.22 5.75
CA LEU A 141 -14.24 -13.50 5.84
C LEU A 141 -15.58 -13.35 6.57
N SER A 142 -16.56 -14.13 6.15
CA SER A 142 -17.81 -14.30 6.86
C SER A 142 -17.85 -15.68 7.49
N MET A 143 -18.29 -15.72 8.73
CA MET A 143 -18.60 -16.92 9.46
C MET A 143 -20.11 -16.94 9.71
N SER A 144 -20.74 -18.07 9.40
CA SER A 144 -22.16 -18.28 9.64
C SER A 144 -22.40 -19.68 10.19
N ILE A 145 -23.41 -19.83 11.05
CA ILE A 145 -23.83 -21.12 11.59
C ILE A 145 -25.35 -21.20 11.58
N ALA A 146 -25.91 -22.37 11.30
CA ALA A 146 -27.31 -22.66 11.55
C ALA A 146 -27.47 -23.05 13.03
N GLY A 147 -27.43 -22.06 13.93
CA GLY A 147 -27.44 -22.34 15.38
C GLY A 147 -27.13 -21.13 16.24
N ASP A 148 -26.47 -21.38 17.37
CA ASP A 148 -26.18 -20.36 18.38
C ASP A 148 -25.05 -19.41 17.94
N MET A 149 -25.41 -18.16 17.70
CA MET A 149 -24.47 -17.08 17.36
C MET A 149 -23.46 -16.81 18.48
N ARG A 150 -23.78 -17.14 19.74
CA ARG A 150 -22.88 -17.00 20.88
C ARG A 150 -21.72 -17.99 20.81
N GLN A 151 -22.00 -19.24 20.41
CA GLN A 151 -20.96 -20.24 20.17
C GLN A 151 -20.08 -19.83 18.97
N LEU A 152 -20.69 -19.27 17.92
CA LEU A 152 -19.97 -18.77 16.77
C LEU A 152 -19.01 -17.64 17.14
N ALA A 153 -19.46 -16.68 17.94
CA ALA A 153 -18.64 -15.56 18.43
C ALA A 153 -17.38 -16.03 19.16
N ARG A 154 -17.53 -16.91 20.15
CA ARG A 154 -16.38 -17.46 20.88
C ARG A 154 -15.44 -18.23 19.96
N THR A 155 -15.98 -19.04 19.06
CA THR A 155 -15.16 -19.84 18.13
C THR A 155 -14.42 -18.94 17.13
N ALA A 156 -15.04 -17.83 16.72
CA ALA A 156 -14.41 -16.82 15.87
C ALA A 156 -13.23 -16.15 16.59
N GLU A 157 -13.40 -15.77 17.86
CA GLU A 157 -12.42 -14.97 18.62
C GLU A 157 -11.32 -15.80 19.31
N ASP A 158 -11.65 -17.00 19.79
CA ASP A 158 -10.68 -17.84 20.51
C ASP A 158 -9.88 -18.77 19.59
N VAL A 159 -10.41 -19.09 18.41
CA VAL A 159 -9.83 -20.09 17.51
C VAL A 159 -9.49 -19.50 16.15
N HIS A 160 -10.48 -18.98 15.42
CA HIS A 160 -10.29 -18.60 14.02
C HIS A 160 -9.39 -17.36 13.87
N SER A 161 -9.66 -16.28 14.64
CA SER A 161 -8.82 -15.08 14.64
C SER A 161 -7.39 -15.42 15.03
N ARG A 162 -7.18 -16.11 16.15
CA ARG A 162 -5.84 -16.51 16.63
C ARG A 162 -5.06 -17.35 15.63
N ARG A 163 -5.73 -18.24 14.89
CA ARG A 163 -5.07 -19.08 13.87
C ARG A 163 -4.73 -18.30 12.61
N LEU A 164 -5.54 -17.31 12.24
CA LEU A 164 -5.23 -16.39 11.15
C LEU A 164 -4.10 -15.41 11.52
N GLU A 165 -4.05 -14.95 12.78
CA GLU A 165 -2.97 -14.08 13.30
C GLU A 165 -1.60 -14.77 13.37
N GLN A 166 -1.57 -16.11 13.37
CA GLN A 166 -0.31 -16.87 13.31
C GLN A 166 0.34 -16.91 11.91
N ILE A 167 -0.39 -16.46 10.88
CA ILE A 167 0.11 -16.42 9.51
C ILE A 167 1.14 -15.30 9.39
N ALA A 168 2.32 -15.62 8.83
CA ALA A 168 3.37 -14.63 8.66
C ALA A 168 2.91 -13.51 7.70
N GLY A 169 2.97 -12.25 8.16
CA GLY A 169 2.50 -11.09 7.41
C GLY A 169 1.05 -10.68 7.69
N VAL A 170 0.38 -11.32 8.64
CA VAL A 170 -0.90 -10.84 9.20
C VAL A 170 -0.61 -10.03 10.47
N ALA A 171 -1.03 -8.76 10.48
CA ALA A 171 -0.83 -7.85 11.61
C ALA A 171 -1.87 -8.06 12.71
N SER A 172 -3.14 -8.21 12.33
CA SER A 172 -4.25 -8.41 13.26
C SER A 172 -5.50 -8.92 12.54
N VAL A 173 -6.39 -9.56 13.29
CA VAL A 173 -7.71 -9.97 12.81
C VAL A 173 -8.79 -9.40 13.70
N ALA A 174 -9.55 -8.44 13.18
CA ALA A 174 -10.69 -7.86 13.91
C ALA A 174 -11.94 -8.72 13.72
N VAL A 175 -12.54 -9.13 14.84
CA VAL A 175 -13.83 -9.83 14.87
C VAL A 175 -14.95 -8.80 14.95
N VAL A 176 -15.90 -8.83 14.01
CA VAL A 176 -16.94 -7.79 13.87
C VAL A 176 -18.33 -8.40 13.83
N GLY A 177 -19.26 -7.85 14.62
CA GLY A 177 -20.63 -8.35 14.73
C GLY A 177 -20.76 -9.64 15.52
N ALA A 178 -19.73 -9.99 16.32
CA ALA A 178 -19.81 -11.03 17.32
C ALA A 178 -20.68 -10.55 18.51
N PRO A 179 -21.72 -11.30 18.91
CA PRO A 179 -22.42 -11.02 20.16
C PRO A 179 -21.50 -11.15 21.38
N GLU A 180 -21.50 -10.14 22.25
CA GLU A 180 -20.78 -10.15 23.52
C GLU A 180 -21.64 -10.78 24.62
N ASP A 181 -21.01 -11.56 25.49
CA ASP A 181 -21.66 -12.12 26.68
C ASP A 181 -21.86 -11.05 27.75
N GLU A 182 -23.07 -10.96 28.30
CA GLU A 182 -23.40 -10.02 29.37
C GLU A 182 -24.05 -10.76 30.56
N VAL A 183 -23.57 -10.48 31.78
CA VAL A 183 -24.34 -10.80 32.99
C VAL A 183 -25.12 -9.56 33.36
N ARG A 184 -26.44 -9.60 33.12
CA ARG A 184 -27.33 -8.48 33.34
C ARG A 184 -27.93 -8.56 34.73
N VAL A 185 -27.76 -7.49 35.50
CA VAL A 185 -28.34 -7.32 36.84
C VAL A 185 -29.48 -6.31 36.74
N GLU A 186 -30.71 -6.79 36.68
CA GLU A 186 -31.91 -5.96 36.57
C GLU A 186 -32.49 -5.71 37.96
N VAL A 187 -32.24 -4.51 38.50
CA VAL A 187 -32.65 -4.17 39.86
C VAL A 187 -34.11 -3.72 39.91
N ASP A 188 -34.89 -4.22 40.87
CA ASP A 188 -36.29 -3.84 41.10
C ASP A 188 -36.38 -2.50 41.86
N PRO A 189 -36.89 -1.42 41.23
CA PRO A 189 -36.95 -0.11 41.86
C PRO A 189 -37.88 -0.04 43.06
N ALA A 190 -38.90 -0.91 43.15
CA ALA A 190 -39.83 -0.93 44.28
C ALA A 190 -39.19 -1.56 45.51
N ARG A 191 -38.47 -2.68 45.33
CA ARG A 191 -37.75 -3.36 46.42
C ARG A 191 -36.60 -2.53 46.97
N MET A 192 -35.83 -1.86 46.09
CA MET A 192 -34.79 -0.92 46.51
C MET A 192 -35.35 0.21 47.39
N ARG A 193 -36.47 0.82 46.98
CA ARG A 193 -37.12 1.90 47.74
C ARG A 193 -37.62 1.44 49.10
N ALA A 194 -38.18 0.24 49.19
CA ALA A 194 -38.66 -0.33 50.46
C ALA A 194 -37.52 -0.55 51.47
N LEU A 195 -36.31 -0.81 50.99
CA LEU A 195 -35.13 -1.07 51.81
C LEU A 195 -34.19 0.14 51.94
N GLY A 196 -34.60 1.31 51.41
CA GLY A 196 -33.80 2.53 51.45
C GLY A 196 -32.46 2.43 50.70
N LEU A 197 -32.35 1.52 49.73
CA LEU A 197 -31.13 1.27 48.97
C LEU A 197 -31.16 2.02 47.63
N THR A 198 -29.99 2.46 47.18
CA THR A 198 -29.81 3.12 45.89
C THR A 198 -29.12 2.19 44.88
N PRO A 199 -29.28 2.43 43.56
CA PRO A 199 -28.52 1.68 42.54
C PRO A 199 -27.00 1.78 42.72
N ASN A 200 -26.51 2.88 43.31
CA ASN A 200 -25.10 3.06 43.58
C ASN A 200 -24.60 2.11 44.67
N ASP A 201 -25.41 1.83 45.69
CA ASP A 201 -25.07 0.88 46.76
C ASP A 201 -24.92 -0.53 46.20
N VAL A 202 -25.81 -0.93 45.29
CA VAL A 202 -25.73 -2.20 44.55
C VAL A 202 -24.44 -2.25 43.73
N SER A 203 -24.14 -1.19 42.97
CA SER A 203 -22.94 -1.13 42.13
C SER A 203 -21.64 -1.19 42.95
N LEU A 204 -21.61 -0.56 44.12
CA LEU A 204 -20.50 -0.60 45.05
C LEU A 204 -20.33 -2.00 45.67
N ALA A 205 -21.43 -2.65 46.06
CA ALA A 205 -21.42 -4.00 46.62
C ALA A 205 -20.85 -5.02 45.63
N ILE A 206 -21.30 -4.97 44.36
CA ILE A 206 -20.79 -5.84 43.29
C ILE A 206 -19.28 -5.59 43.06
N ARG A 207 -18.85 -4.32 43.01
CA ARG A 207 -17.42 -3.97 42.85
C ARG A 207 -16.57 -4.45 44.01
N ALA A 208 -17.04 -4.29 45.25
CA ALA A 208 -16.32 -4.72 46.45
C ALA A 208 -16.24 -6.25 46.56
N ALA A 209 -17.26 -6.95 46.08
CA ALA A 209 -17.30 -8.41 46.05
C ALA A 209 -16.41 -9.00 44.93
N ASN A 210 -16.16 -8.29 43.82
CA ASN A 210 -15.36 -8.76 42.69
C ASN A 210 -13.91 -8.25 42.70
N VAL A 211 -13.21 -8.37 43.82
CA VAL A 211 -11.80 -7.93 43.95
C VAL A 211 -10.89 -9.14 43.94
N SER A 212 -9.82 -9.15 43.16
CA SER A 212 -8.75 -10.16 43.28
C SER A 212 -7.48 -9.49 43.81
N GLY A 213 -6.92 -10.02 44.90
CA GLY A 213 -5.82 -9.37 45.62
C GLY A 213 -4.78 -10.36 46.15
N VAL A 214 -3.54 -9.89 46.27
CA VAL A 214 -2.47 -10.65 46.95
C VAL A 214 -2.51 -10.29 48.43
N GLY A 215 -2.86 -11.26 49.27
CA GLY A 215 -2.94 -11.12 50.73
C GLY A 215 -1.58 -11.23 51.45
N GLY A 216 -0.48 -11.05 50.72
CA GLY A 216 0.89 -11.17 51.23
C GLY A 216 1.34 -12.63 51.39
N THR A 217 2.41 -12.83 52.17
CA THR A 217 2.93 -14.18 52.46
C THR A 217 2.94 -14.46 53.96
N ILE A 218 2.46 -15.64 54.36
CA ILE A 218 2.56 -16.15 55.73
C ILE A 218 3.76 -17.08 55.81
N ARG A 219 4.63 -16.88 56.80
CA ARG A 219 5.76 -17.80 57.06
C ARG A 219 5.36 -18.80 58.14
N ARG A 220 5.48 -20.10 57.86
CA ARG A 220 5.33 -21.18 58.84
C ARG A 220 6.59 -22.05 58.81
N GLY A 221 7.43 -21.89 59.83
CA GLY A 221 8.77 -22.49 59.88
C GLY A 221 9.67 -21.96 58.75
N GLN A 222 10.20 -22.87 57.94
CA GLN A 222 11.02 -22.56 56.76
C GLN A 222 10.21 -22.25 55.49
N PHE A 223 8.90 -22.49 55.50
CA PHE A 223 8.06 -22.32 54.32
C PHE A 223 7.35 -20.96 54.32
N ARG A 224 7.28 -20.31 53.16
CA ARG A 224 6.48 -19.11 52.90
C ARG A 224 5.28 -19.49 52.02
N PHE A 225 4.08 -19.28 52.52
CA PHE A 225 2.83 -19.50 51.81
C PHE A 225 2.31 -18.15 51.30
N SER A 226 2.02 -18.05 50.01
CA SER A 226 1.35 -16.87 49.45
C SER A 226 -0.15 -16.96 49.73
N VAL A 227 -0.71 -15.93 50.35
CA VAL A 227 -2.14 -15.80 50.58
C VAL A 227 -2.72 -14.98 49.44
N ARG A 228 -3.80 -15.46 48.83
CA ARG A 228 -4.52 -14.75 47.77
C ARG A 228 -6.00 -14.77 48.09
N THR A 229 -6.66 -13.62 47.95
CA THR A 229 -8.12 -13.54 47.99
C THR A 229 -8.66 -13.90 46.61
N LEU A 230 -9.47 -14.96 46.56
CA LEU A 230 -10.12 -15.48 45.35
C LEU A 230 -11.60 -15.08 45.38
N THR A 231 -11.85 -13.79 45.26
CA THR A 231 -13.20 -13.20 45.28
C THR A 231 -13.67 -12.80 43.88
N GLU A 232 -13.03 -13.29 42.82
CA GLU A 232 -13.52 -13.09 41.45
C GLU A 232 -14.72 -14.00 41.15
N PHE A 233 -15.79 -13.43 40.59
CA PHE A 233 -16.99 -14.20 40.23
C PHE A 233 -16.70 -15.21 39.12
N ARG A 234 -17.07 -16.46 39.35
CA ARG A 234 -16.95 -17.55 38.35
C ARG A 234 -18.28 -17.94 37.75
N SER A 235 -19.38 -17.61 38.46
CA SER A 235 -20.73 -17.98 38.07
C SER A 235 -21.70 -16.82 38.32
N PRO A 236 -22.80 -16.72 37.54
CA PRO A 236 -23.88 -15.78 37.81
C PRO A 236 -24.53 -16.01 39.18
N ASP A 237 -24.46 -17.23 39.72
CA ASP A 237 -25.01 -17.56 41.02
C ASP A 237 -24.23 -16.89 42.17
N GLU A 238 -22.91 -16.80 42.07
CA GLU A 238 -22.11 -16.06 43.06
C GLU A 238 -22.47 -14.57 43.10
N ILE A 239 -22.89 -13.99 41.97
CA ILE A 239 -23.35 -12.60 41.89
C ILE A 239 -24.68 -12.43 42.62
N ARG A 240 -25.57 -13.44 42.57
CA ARG A 240 -26.89 -13.42 43.25
C ARG A 240 -26.77 -13.37 44.76
N ASP A 241 -25.74 -13.99 45.32
CA ASP A 241 -25.52 -14.07 46.78
C ASP A 241 -24.67 -12.92 47.33
N VAL A 242 -24.33 -11.92 46.50
CA VAL A 242 -23.60 -10.72 46.96
C VAL A 242 -24.43 -9.98 48.01
N PRO A 243 -23.90 -9.75 49.22
CA PRO A 243 -24.59 -8.98 50.24
C PRO A 243 -24.64 -7.50 49.86
N VAL A 244 -25.82 -6.88 49.99
CA VAL A 244 -26.06 -5.46 49.64
C VAL A 244 -26.67 -4.74 50.84
N GLY A 245 -26.15 -3.54 51.15
CA GLY A 245 -26.64 -2.71 52.25
C GLY A 245 -25.75 -2.79 53.51
N PRO A 246 -26.25 -2.31 54.67
CA PRO A 246 -25.48 -2.29 55.91
C PRO A 246 -24.99 -3.68 56.33
N VAL A 247 -23.76 -3.75 56.85
CA VAL A 247 -23.16 -5.00 57.32
C VAL A 247 -24.08 -5.64 58.38
N GLY A 248 -24.50 -6.88 58.13
CA GLY A 248 -25.40 -7.63 59.02
C GLY A 248 -26.89 -7.53 58.69
N ALA A 249 -27.30 -6.74 57.68
CA ALA A 249 -28.70 -6.68 57.25
C ALA A 249 -29.21 -7.97 56.58
N GLY A 250 -28.30 -8.86 56.14
CA GLY A 250 -28.64 -10.15 55.52
C GLY A 250 -29.31 -10.05 54.15
N ILE A 251 -29.38 -8.85 53.57
CA ILE A 251 -29.97 -8.60 52.25
C ILE A 251 -28.94 -8.97 51.19
N THR A 252 -29.38 -9.75 50.21
CA THR A 252 -28.54 -10.21 49.09
C THR A 252 -29.06 -9.67 47.76
N LEU A 253 -28.22 -9.72 46.72
CA LEU A 253 -28.57 -9.18 45.42
C LEU A 253 -29.81 -9.86 44.82
N LYS A 254 -30.01 -11.16 45.04
CA LYS A 254 -31.24 -11.89 44.63
C LYS A 254 -32.53 -11.35 45.23
N ASP A 255 -32.46 -10.71 46.40
CA ASP A 255 -33.64 -10.13 47.04
C ASP A 255 -34.07 -8.83 46.31
N LEU A 256 -33.12 -8.17 45.64
CA LEU A 256 -33.26 -6.83 45.06
C LEU A 256 -33.27 -6.82 43.53
N ALA A 257 -32.65 -7.80 42.88
CA ALA A 257 -32.39 -7.80 41.45
C ALA A 257 -32.49 -9.20 40.83
N THR A 258 -32.86 -9.24 39.56
CA THR A 258 -32.80 -10.45 38.75
C THR A 258 -31.46 -10.50 38.03
N VAL A 259 -30.67 -11.55 38.27
CA VAL A 259 -29.37 -11.76 37.61
C VAL A 259 -29.53 -12.82 36.53
N THR A 260 -29.40 -12.41 35.27
CA THR A 260 -29.50 -13.27 34.09
C THR A 260 -28.24 -13.20 33.24
N THR A 261 -27.91 -14.31 32.58
CA THR A 261 -26.88 -14.30 31.54
C THR A 261 -27.56 -14.10 30.20
N THR A 262 -27.22 -13.02 29.52
CA THR A 262 -27.79 -12.62 28.24
C THR A 262 -26.66 -12.22 27.27
N ILE A 263 -27.03 -11.78 26.09
CA ILE A 263 -26.13 -11.14 25.12
C ILE A 263 -26.27 -9.63 25.31
N ALA A 264 -25.14 -8.91 25.25
CA ALA A 264 -25.13 -7.46 25.27
C ALA A 264 -25.88 -6.89 24.04
N ASP A 265 -26.45 -5.71 24.18
CA ASP A 265 -27.16 -5.08 23.06
C ASP A 265 -26.18 -4.86 21.87
N PRO A 266 -26.50 -5.37 20.66
CA PRO A 266 -25.54 -5.39 19.57
C PRO A 266 -25.22 -3.97 19.10
N LYS A 267 -23.95 -3.56 19.27
CA LYS A 267 -23.44 -2.28 18.77
C LYS A 267 -23.24 -2.28 17.24
N THR A 268 -23.15 -3.45 16.62
CA THR A 268 -22.92 -3.63 15.19
C THR A 268 -23.69 -4.83 14.68
N LEU A 269 -24.31 -4.69 13.50
CA LEU A 269 -25.04 -5.75 12.83
C LEU A 269 -24.26 -6.19 11.60
N THR A 270 -23.80 -7.45 11.59
CA THR A 270 -23.09 -8.04 10.45
C THR A 270 -23.98 -9.09 9.78
N ARG A 271 -24.07 -9.03 8.45
CA ARG A 271 -24.83 -9.99 7.64
C ARG A 271 -24.06 -10.39 6.38
N PHE A 272 -24.19 -11.64 6.00
CA PHE A 272 -23.69 -12.19 4.74
C PHE A 272 -24.85 -12.90 4.03
N ASP A 273 -25.11 -12.56 2.77
CA ASP A 273 -26.28 -13.02 2.01
C ASP A 273 -27.61 -12.91 2.79
N SER A 274 -27.79 -11.77 3.46
CA SER A 274 -28.94 -11.44 4.32
C SER A 274 -29.10 -12.29 5.60
N LYS A 275 -28.19 -13.23 5.87
CA LYS A 275 -28.17 -14.05 7.10
C LYS A 275 -27.24 -13.41 8.15
N PRO A 276 -27.57 -13.52 9.45
CA PRO A 276 -26.64 -13.12 10.52
C PRO A 276 -25.29 -13.82 10.36
N ALA A 277 -24.21 -13.07 10.49
CA ALA A 277 -22.85 -13.58 10.34
C ALA A 277 -21.89 -12.85 11.27
N VAL A 278 -20.79 -13.48 11.62
CA VAL A 278 -19.64 -12.84 12.26
C VAL A 278 -18.60 -12.56 11.18
N GLY A 279 -18.10 -11.33 11.11
CA GLY A 279 -17.06 -10.94 10.18
C GLY A 279 -15.67 -11.11 10.80
N LEU A 280 -14.73 -11.66 10.04
CA LEU A 280 -13.30 -11.60 10.37
C LEU A 280 -12.63 -10.69 9.35
N VAL A 281 -12.06 -9.58 9.83
CA VAL A 281 -11.42 -8.57 9.00
C VAL A 281 -9.91 -8.67 9.22
N VAL A 282 -9.17 -9.05 8.18
CA VAL A 282 -7.74 -9.35 8.26
C VAL A 282 -6.93 -8.18 7.75
N TYR A 283 -6.01 -7.69 8.57
CA TYR A 283 -5.05 -6.64 8.25
C TYR A 283 -3.66 -7.23 8.06
N GLN A 284 -2.92 -6.77 7.06
CA GLN A 284 -1.56 -7.23 6.78
C GLN A 284 -0.51 -6.41 7.53
N ASP A 285 0.66 -7.00 7.77
CA ASP A 285 1.86 -6.26 8.18
C ASP A 285 2.36 -5.35 7.06
N ALA A 286 3.00 -4.24 7.43
CA ALA A 286 3.68 -3.36 6.49
C ALA A 286 4.78 -4.12 5.74
N GLY A 287 4.81 -4.00 4.41
CA GLY A 287 5.79 -4.66 3.54
C GLY A 287 5.54 -6.17 3.30
N ALA A 288 4.46 -6.75 3.84
CA ALA A 288 4.10 -8.14 3.55
C ALA A 288 3.57 -8.31 2.11
N ASN A 289 3.79 -9.47 1.51
CA ASN A 289 3.32 -9.77 0.16
C ASN A 289 1.83 -10.16 0.20
N THR A 290 0.94 -9.25 -0.23
CA THR A 290 -0.51 -9.43 -0.19
C THR A 290 -0.99 -10.71 -0.87
N VAL A 291 -0.41 -11.08 -2.02
CA VAL A 291 -0.81 -12.29 -2.76
C VAL A 291 -0.42 -13.56 -2.01
N SER A 292 0.78 -13.56 -1.41
CA SER A 292 1.29 -14.71 -0.66
C SER A 292 0.52 -14.90 0.64
N VAL A 293 0.29 -13.81 1.40
CA VAL A 293 -0.49 -13.83 2.64
C VAL A 293 -1.92 -14.28 2.38
N THR A 294 -2.56 -13.77 1.33
CA THR A 294 -3.94 -14.19 1.00
C THR A 294 -4.01 -15.67 0.62
N LYS A 295 -3.00 -16.20 -0.09
CA LYS A 295 -2.92 -17.62 -0.42
C LYS A 295 -2.78 -18.49 0.84
N GLU A 296 -1.99 -18.06 1.81
CA GLU A 296 -1.86 -18.74 3.11
C GLU A 296 -3.17 -18.66 3.91
N ILE A 297 -3.84 -17.50 3.91
CA ILE A 297 -5.18 -17.34 4.51
C ILE A 297 -6.16 -18.34 3.90
N THR A 298 -6.24 -18.44 2.56
CA THR A 298 -7.12 -19.43 1.91
C THR A 298 -6.77 -20.85 2.33
N GLY A 299 -5.49 -21.20 2.41
CA GLY A 299 -5.07 -22.53 2.88
C GLY A 299 -5.46 -22.83 4.33
N VAL A 300 -5.36 -21.84 5.24
CA VAL A 300 -5.79 -21.97 6.64
C VAL A 300 -7.32 -22.03 6.74
N VAL A 301 -8.04 -21.25 5.93
CA VAL A 301 -9.51 -21.29 5.82
C VAL A 301 -9.99 -22.66 5.37
N ASP A 302 -9.34 -23.27 4.38
CA ASP A 302 -9.67 -24.62 3.91
C ASP A 302 -9.47 -25.66 5.03
N GLN A 303 -8.39 -25.54 5.81
CA GLN A 303 -8.17 -26.40 6.98
C GLN A 303 -9.24 -26.20 8.06
N LEU A 304 -9.54 -24.95 8.40
CA LEU A 304 -10.57 -24.62 9.39
C LEU A 304 -11.96 -25.09 8.96
N THR A 305 -12.27 -25.03 7.67
CA THR A 305 -13.53 -25.54 7.11
C THR A 305 -13.63 -27.06 7.25
N GLN A 306 -12.50 -27.79 7.15
CA GLN A 306 -12.46 -29.24 7.38
C GLN A 306 -12.56 -29.60 8.88
N GLU A 307 -11.94 -28.80 9.76
CA GLU A 307 -12.00 -29.01 11.21
C GLU A 307 -13.38 -28.65 11.80
N PHE A 308 -14.05 -27.63 11.25
CA PHE A 308 -15.33 -27.13 11.72
C PHE A 308 -16.41 -27.12 10.61
N PRO A 309 -16.84 -28.29 10.11
CA PRO A 309 -17.77 -28.39 8.98
C PRO A 309 -19.18 -27.83 9.26
N ALA A 310 -19.53 -27.64 10.54
CA ALA A 310 -20.79 -27.03 10.94
C ALA A 310 -20.80 -25.49 10.76
N ILE A 311 -19.62 -24.87 10.61
CA ILE A 311 -19.46 -23.43 10.43
C ILE A 311 -19.23 -23.14 8.95
N GLY A 312 -20.12 -22.36 8.34
CA GLY A 312 -19.91 -21.83 6.99
C GLY A 312 -18.91 -20.70 7.04
N LEU A 313 -17.66 -20.98 6.65
CA LEU A 313 -16.57 -20.02 6.53
C LEU A 313 -16.36 -19.67 5.05
N THR A 314 -16.58 -18.40 4.70
CA THR A 314 -16.49 -17.92 3.31
C THR A 314 -15.58 -16.71 3.23
N VAL A 315 -14.63 -16.71 2.29
CA VAL A 315 -13.86 -15.51 1.95
C VAL A 315 -14.74 -14.60 1.09
N VAL A 316 -15.21 -13.49 1.67
CA VAL A 316 -16.14 -12.55 1.01
C VAL A 316 -15.40 -11.63 0.05
N ALA A 317 -14.26 -11.11 0.49
CA ALA A 317 -13.41 -10.24 -0.29
C ALA A 317 -11.96 -10.58 -0.03
N ALA A 318 -11.16 -10.60 -1.09
CA ALA A 318 -9.73 -10.84 -1.05
C ALA A 318 -9.05 -9.88 -2.02
N GLN A 319 -8.14 -9.04 -1.51
CA GLN A 319 -7.44 -8.06 -2.33
C GLN A 319 -6.53 -8.72 -3.36
N ALA A 320 -5.98 -9.91 -3.05
CA ALA A 320 -5.10 -10.63 -3.95
C ALA A 320 -5.71 -10.96 -5.31
N ASN A 321 -7.02 -11.27 -5.39
CA ASN A 321 -7.67 -11.58 -6.66
C ASN A 321 -7.58 -10.39 -7.62
N PHE A 322 -7.93 -9.20 -7.12
CA PHE A 322 -7.80 -7.96 -7.90
C PHE A 322 -6.35 -7.66 -8.29
N VAL A 323 -5.39 -7.92 -7.40
CA VAL A 323 -3.95 -7.75 -7.69
C VAL A 323 -3.52 -8.71 -8.82
N VAL A 324 -3.85 -9.99 -8.71
CA VAL A 324 -3.49 -11.02 -9.69
C VAL A 324 -4.15 -10.74 -11.04
N ASP A 325 -5.43 -10.37 -11.06
CA ASP A 325 -6.15 -10.01 -12.28
C ASP A 325 -5.54 -8.76 -12.94
N ALA A 326 -5.25 -7.70 -12.17
CA ALA A 326 -4.65 -6.49 -12.71
C ALA A 326 -3.25 -6.74 -13.30
N LEU A 327 -2.41 -7.50 -12.59
CA LEU A 327 -1.06 -7.81 -13.05
C LEU A 327 -1.05 -8.81 -14.21
N SER A 328 -1.95 -9.80 -14.20
CA SER A 328 -2.08 -10.74 -15.31
C SER A 328 -2.59 -10.07 -16.58
N ASN A 329 -3.58 -9.17 -16.46
CA ASN A 329 -4.03 -8.33 -17.57
C ASN A 329 -2.89 -7.48 -18.12
N LEU A 330 -2.14 -6.79 -17.25
CA LEU A 330 -1.01 -5.97 -17.68
C LEU A 330 0.14 -6.81 -18.30
N GLY A 331 0.39 -8.00 -17.77
CA GLY A 331 1.31 -8.97 -18.36
C GLY A 331 0.86 -9.44 -19.74
N GLN A 332 -0.44 -9.70 -19.92
CA GLN A 332 -1.02 -10.03 -21.24
C GLN A 332 -0.86 -8.86 -22.21
N GLU A 333 -1.12 -7.62 -21.79
CA GLU A 333 -0.93 -6.44 -22.64
C GLU A 333 0.54 -6.26 -23.07
N ILE A 334 1.50 -6.54 -22.18
CA ILE A 334 2.93 -6.54 -22.52
C ILE A 334 3.24 -7.60 -23.60
N VAL A 335 2.68 -8.80 -23.47
CA VAL A 335 2.88 -9.89 -24.44
C VAL A 335 2.21 -9.57 -25.77
N ILE A 336 0.96 -9.11 -25.76
CA ILE A 336 0.22 -8.71 -26.96
C ILE A 336 0.93 -7.56 -27.66
N GLY A 337 1.30 -6.50 -26.92
CA GLY A 337 2.07 -5.37 -27.45
C GLY A 337 3.43 -5.80 -28.02
N GLY A 338 4.12 -6.73 -27.36
CA GLY A 338 5.37 -7.32 -27.87
C GLY A 338 5.19 -8.11 -29.17
N ILE A 339 4.13 -8.92 -29.27
CA ILE A 339 3.80 -9.68 -30.49
C ILE A 339 3.41 -8.74 -31.62
N LEU A 340 2.59 -7.71 -31.35
CA LEU A 340 2.22 -6.70 -32.34
C LEU A 340 3.44 -5.91 -32.82
N SER A 341 4.34 -5.52 -31.91
CA SER A 341 5.62 -4.88 -32.24
C SER A 341 6.48 -5.79 -33.13
N LEU A 342 6.63 -7.07 -32.77
CA LEU A 342 7.34 -8.05 -33.59
C LEU A 342 6.70 -8.22 -34.98
N GLY A 343 5.36 -8.24 -35.06
CA GLY A 343 4.62 -8.30 -36.31
C GLY A 343 4.88 -7.07 -37.20
N LEU A 344 4.92 -5.87 -36.60
CA LEU A 344 5.24 -4.64 -37.30
C LEU A 344 6.70 -4.63 -37.79
N ILE A 345 7.65 -5.06 -36.95
CA ILE A 345 9.06 -5.20 -37.32
C ILE A 345 9.22 -6.20 -38.49
N LEU A 346 8.51 -7.33 -38.45
CA LEU A 346 8.51 -8.31 -39.53
C LEU A 346 7.96 -7.73 -40.84
N LEU A 347 6.90 -6.92 -40.76
CA LEU A 347 6.31 -6.26 -41.91
C LEU A 347 7.30 -5.28 -42.58
N PHE A 348 8.02 -4.49 -41.78
CA PHE A 348 8.98 -3.51 -42.30
C PHE A 348 10.30 -4.12 -42.78
N LEU A 349 10.90 -5.04 -42.01
CA LEU A 349 12.21 -5.61 -42.34
C LEU A 349 12.13 -6.77 -43.35
N ARG A 350 10.98 -7.46 -43.44
CA ARG A 350 10.77 -8.65 -44.30
C ARG A 350 11.82 -9.77 -44.12
N ASP A 351 12.59 -9.75 -43.04
CA ASP A 351 13.55 -10.80 -42.65
C ASP A 351 13.19 -11.35 -41.26
N TRP A 352 12.56 -12.53 -41.25
CA TRP A 352 12.11 -13.18 -40.02
C TRP A 352 13.24 -13.42 -39.00
N LYS A 353 14.47 -13.66 -39.46
CA LYS A 353 15.61 -13.92 -38.58
C LYS A 353 16.09 -12.63 -37.92
N MET A 354 16.05 -11.49 -38.63
CA MET A 354 16.42 -10.18 -38.04
C MET A 354 15.30 -9.72 -37.11
N SER A 355 14.04 -9.88 -37.52
CA SER A 355 12.90 -9.53 -36.68
C SER A 355 12.90 -10.34 -35.38
N LEU A 356 13.22 -11.64 -35.41
CA LEU A 356 13.34 -12.45 -34.20
C LEU A 356 14.53 -12.02 -33.32
N ALA A 357 15.66 -11.63 -33.93
CA ALA A 357 16.82 -11.11 -33.21
C ALA A 357 16.48 -9.80 -32.47
N ILE A 358 15.77 -8.88 -33.12
CA ILE A 358 15.25 -7.65 -32.49
C ILE A 358 14.18 -8.00 -31.44
N GLY A 359 13.26 -8.91 -31.75
CA GLY A 359 12.23 -9.36 -30.83
C GLY A 359 12.78 -9.98 -29.55
N ALA A 360 13.90 -10.69 -29.62
CA ALA A 360 14.59 -11.22 -28.45
C ALA A 360 15.12 -10.12 -27.53
N MET A 361 15.40 -8.92 -28.03
CA MET A 361 15.85 -7.80 -27.18
C MET A 361 14.80 -7.35 -26.18
N ILE A 362 13.51 -7.49 -26.51
CA ILE A 362 12.41 -7.08 -25.63
C ILE A 362 12.46 -7.86 -24.29
N PRO A 363 12.33 -9.20 -24.26
CA PRO A 363 12.36 -9.95 -23.00
C PRO A 363 13.72 -9.84 -22.29
N LEU A 364 14.84 -9.78 -23.02
CA LEU A 364 16.15 -9.58 -22.39
C LEU A 364 16.29 -8.23 -21.69
N SER A 365 15.79 -7.16 -22.31
CA SER A 365 15.84 -5.82 -21.70
C SER A 365 14.93 -5.72 -20.49
N VAL A 366 13.75 -6.35 -20.54
CA VAL A 366 12.84 -6.44 -19.39
C VAL A 366 13.48 -7.24 -18.25
N LEU A 367 14.13 -8.37 -18.53
CA LEU A 367 14.84 -9.15 -17.51
C LEU A 367 15.99 -8.38 -16.88
N LEU A 368 16.80 -7.68 -17.68
CA LEU A 368 17.86 -6.82 -17.16
C LEU A 368 17.29 -5.68 -16.30
N ALA A 369 16.21 -5.04 -16.74
CA ALA A 369 15.52 -4.01 -15.97
C ALA A 369 15.02 -4.54 -14.62
N LEU A 370 14.42 -5.74 -14.60
CA LEU A 370 13.96 -6.37 -13.36
C LEU A 370 15.11 -6.69 -12.39
N VAL A 371 16.26 -7.11 -12.88
CA VAL A 371 17.46 -7.30 -12.05
C VAL A 371 17.91 -5.98 -11.43
N LEU A 372 17.94 -4.90 -12.21
CA LEU A 372 18.31 -3.56 -11.73
C LEU A 372 17.30 -3.01 -10.71
N LEU A 373 16.00 -3.17 -10.99
CA LEU A 373 14.91 -2.75 -10.11
C LEU A 373 14.93 -3.49 -8.77
N GLN A 374 15.18 -4.80 -8.80
CA GLN A 374 15.34 -5.59 -7.57
C GLN A 374 16.55 -5.11 -6.76
N GLY A 375 17.66 -4.76 -7.41
CA GLY A 375 18.82 -4.15 -6.75
C GLY A 375 18.51 -2.81 -6.06
N MET A 376 17.41 -2.15 -6.43
CA MET A 376 16.92 -0.91 -5.82
C MET A 376 15.73 -1.13 -4.86
N ASN A 377 15.41 -2.39 -4.53
CA ASN A 377 14.27 -2.79 -3.71
C ASN A 377 12.90 -2.31 -4.26
N VAL A 378 12.76 -2.24 -5.58
CA VAL A 378 11.47 -1.93 -6.23
C VAL A 378 10.65 -3.21 -6.37
N THR A 379 9.37 -3.16 -6.02
CA THR A 379 8.44 -4.29 -6.08
C THR A 379 7.77 -4.41 -7.46
N ILE A 380 7.23 -5.59 -7.77
CA ILE A 380 6.38 -5.77 -8.96
C ILE A 380 4.97 -5.30 -8.59
N ASN A 381 4.57 -4.17 -9.18
CA ASN A 381 3.27 -3.57 -8.98
C ASN A 381 2.73 -2.97 -10.29
N VAL A 382 1.49 -2.50 -10.28
CA VAL A 382 0.84 -1.98 -11.50
C VAL A 382 1.61 -0.79 -12.09
N LEU A 383 2.24 0.04 -11.25
CA LEU A 383 3.01 1.20 -11.69
C LEU A 383 4.38 0.79 -12.25
N SER A 384 5.10 -0.13 -11.59
CA SER A 384 6.38 -0.62 -12.11
C SER A 384 6.21 -1.47 -13.38
N LEU A 385 5.21 -2.35 -13.45
CA LEU A 385 4.89 -3.07 -14.69
C LEU A 385 4.39 -2.12 -15.78
N GLY A 386 3.62 -1.08 -15.40
CA GLY A 386 3.18 -0.05 -16.33
C GLY A 386 4.36 0.69 -16.95
N GLY A 387 5.40 0.95 -16.16
CA GLY A 387 6.65 1.53 -16.65
C GLY A 387 7.40 0.61 -17.60
N LEU A 388 7.43 -0.70 -17.32
CA LEU A 388 7.99 -1.69 -18.23
C LEU A 388 7.19 -1.74 -19.54
N ALA A 389 5.86 -1.73 -19.46
CA ALA A 389 4.96 -1.75 -20.62
C ALA A 389 5.13 -0.51 -21.51
N LEU A 390 5.21 0.70 -20.92
CA LEU A 390 5.56 1.92 -21.64
C LEU A 390 6.95 1.82 -22.27
N GLY A 391 7.88 1.20 -21.54
CA GLY A 391 9.22 0.90 -22.02
C GLY A 391 9.23 0.03 -23.26
N VAL A 392 8.38 -0.99 -23.38
CA VAL A 392 8.40 -1.97 -24.49
C VAL A 392 8.43 -1.33 -25.88
N GLY A 393 7.68 -0.25 -26.10
CA GLY A 393 7.75 0.50 -27.36
C GLY A 393 9.13 1.11 -27.62
N LEU A 394 9.74 1.71 -26.59
CA LEU A 394 11.07 2.33 -26.63
C LEU A 394 12.22 1.31 -26.62
N LEU A 395 11.98 0.09 -26.11
CA LEU A 395 12.99 -0.97 -25.99
C LEU A 395 13.48 -1.46 -27.35
N VAL A 396 12.61 -1.49 -28.37
CA VAL A 396 12.95 -1.99 -29.71
C VAL A 396 13.67 -0.97 -30.57
N ASP A 397 13.42 0.33 -30.35
CA ASP A 397 13.91 1.41 -31.21
C ASP A 397 15.43 1.39 -31.37
N ASN A 398 16.16 1.27 -30.26
CA ASN A 398 17.63 1.24 -30.27
C ASN A 398 18.17 0.05 -31.08
N ALA A 399 17.54 -1.11 -30.99
CA ALA A 399 17.95 -2.31 -31.72
C ALA A 399 17.62 -2.22 -33.22
N ILE A 400 16.48 -1.60 -33.58
CA ILE A 400 16.07 -1.37 -34.97
C ILE A 400 17.07 -0.45 -35.67
N VAL A 401 17.44 0.68 -35.04
CA VAL A 401 18.39 1.64 -35.62
C VAL A 401 19.76 1.01 -35.87
N VAL A 402 20.28 0.21 -34.92
CA VAL A 402 21.55 -0.52 -35.10
C VAL A 402 21.44 -1.53 -36.24
N ALA A 403 20.32 -2.25 -36.34
CA ALA A 403 20.09 -3.23 -37.41
C ALA A 403 20.03 -2.57 -38.79
N GLU A 404 19.30 -1.46 -38.92
CA GLU A 404 19.15 -0.72 -40.18
C GLU A 404 20.47 -0.09 -40.61
N ALA A 405 21.20 0.56 -39.70
CA ALA A 405 22.50 1.14 -40.00
C ALA A 405 23.50 0.07 -40.47
N SER A 406 23.50 -1.10 -39.81
CA SER A 406 24.36 -2.23 -40.19
C SER A 406 23.97 -2.81 -41.55
N ALA A 407 22.67 -2.86 -41.87
CA ALA A 407 22.18 -3.30 -43.18
C ALA A 407 22.59 -2.32 -44.29
N ARG A 408 22.48 -1.01 -44.04
CA ARG A 408 22.86 0.05 -44.99
C ARG A 408 24.35 -0.02 -45.37
N LYS A 409 25.26 -0.07 -44.39
CA LYS A 409 26.71 -0.23 -44.65
C LYS A 409 27.04 -1.53 -45.38
N ARG A 410 26.24 -2.57 -45.17
CA ARG A 410 26.39 -3.84 -45.89
C ARG A 410 25.95 -3.73 -47.36
N GLU A 411 24.88 -2.98 -47.65
CA GLU A 411 24.45 -2.69 -49.02
C GLU A 411 25.50 -1.85 -49.79
N GLU A 412 26.29 -1.06 -49.08
CA GLU A 412 27.46 -0.33 -49.63
C GLU A 412 28.66 -1.24 -49.94
N GLY A 413 28.57 -2.55 -49.69
CA GLY A 413 29.58 -3.55 -50.07
C GLY A 413 30.59 -3.90 -48.98
N MET A 414 30.46 -3.35 -47.77
CA MET A 414 31.37 -3.68 -46.66
C MET A 414 31.16 -5.11 -46.12
N PRO A 415 32.22 -5.80 -45.66
CA PRO A 415 32.09 -7.11 -45.05
C PRO A 415 31.31 -7.01 -43.73
N LEU A 416 30.44 -7.98 -43.45
CA LEU A 416 29.45 -7.94 -42.37
C LEU A 416 30.00 -7.50 -41.00
N LEU A 417 31.18 -8.00 -40.61
CA LEU A 417 31.79 -7.66 -39.33
C LEU A 417 32.18 -6.19 -39.26
N GLU A 418 32.86 -5.67 -40.30
CA GLU A 418 33.30 -4.27 -40.36
C GLU A 418 32.11 -3.35 -40.51
N ALA A 419 31.17 -3.70 -41.41
CA ALA A 419 29.92 -2.97 -41.62
C ALA A 419 29.15 -2.78 -40.30
N THR A 420 29.04 -3.84 -39.49
CA THR A 420 28.30 -3.79 -38.21
C THR A 420 29.04 -2.94 -37.17
N ILE A 421 30.37 -3.07 -37.08
CA ILE A 421 31.17 -2.29 -36.11
C ILE A 421 31.12 -0.81 -36.45
N GLU A 422 31.37 -0.45 -37.71
CA GLU A 422 31.38 0.94 -38.17
C GLU A 422 29.97 1.56 -38.06
N ALA A 423 28.93 0.85 -38.51
CA ALA A 423 27.55 1.32 -38.39
C ALA A 423 27.16 1.58 -36.94
N THR A 424 27.46 0.65 -36.03
CA THR A 424 27.08 0.79 -34.61
C THR A 424 27.87 1.91 -33.95
N GLU A 425 29.15 2.10 -34.29
CA GLU A 425 29.95 3.23 -33.80
C GLU A 425 29.37 4.56 -34.28
N GLU A 426 28.95 4.65 -35.54
CA GLU A 426 28.33 5.85 -36.14
C GLU A 426 27.02 6.24 -35.43
N VAL A 427 26.13 5.26 -35.17
CA VAL A 427 24.83 5.54 -34.52
C VAL A 427 24.89 5.61 -32.99
N SER A 428 26.00 5.20 -32.36
CA SER A 428 26.11 5.16 -30.90
C SER A 428 25.86 6.51 -30.21
N GLY A 429 26.41 7.60 -30.77
CA GLY A 429 26.24 8.96 -30.25
C GLY A 429 24.77 9.42 -30.26
N PRO A 430 24.08 9.39 -31.41
CA PRO A 430 22.66 9.67 -31.51
C PRO A 430 21.78 8.83 -30.59
N LEU A 431 22.05 7.52 -30.46
CA LEU A 431 21.29 6.62 -29.59
C LEU A 431 21.44 6.94 -28.11
N ILE A 432 22.67 7.23 -27.66
CA ILE A 432 22.93 7.67 -26.29
C ILE A 432 22.22 9.00 -26.01
N ALA A 433 22.33 9.96 -26.93
CA ALA A 433 21.68 11.27 -26.79
C ALA A 433 20.15 11.15 -26.71
N GLY A 434 19.54 10.38 -27.62
CA GLY A 434 18.10 10.12 -27.64
C GLY A 434 17.62 9.45 -26.35
N THR A 435 18.30 8.39 -25.92
CA THR A 435 17.98 7.70 -24.65
C THR A 435 18.11 8.64 -23.45
N LEU A 436 19.15 9.48 -23.42
CA LEU A 436 19.36 10.44 -22.34
C LEU A 436 18.21 11.45 -22.22
N THR A 437 17.55 11.81 -23.33
CA THR A 437 16.36 12.68 -23.26
C THR A 437 15.22 12.02 -22.47
N THR A 438 14.96 10.73 -22.69
CA THR A 438 13.97 9.97 -21.93
C THR A 438 14.36 9.89 -20.45
N LEU A 439 15.64 9.65 -20.16
CA LEU A 439 16.17 9.64 -18.80
C LEU A 439 16.03 11.02 -18.12
N LEU A 440 16.16 12.12 -18.86
CA LEU A 440 15.99 13.48 -18.32
C LEU A 440 14.52 13.85 -18.09
N VAL A 441 13.58 13.21 -18.79
CA VAL A 441 12.14 13.40 -18.55
C VAL A 441 11.68 12.61 -17.33
N PHE A 442 12.06 11.34 -17.21
CA PHE A 442 11.59 10.46 -16.13
C PHE A 442 12.47 10.47 -14.88
N GLY A 443 13.78 10.67 -15.04
CA GLY A 443 14.76 10.67 -13.95
C GLY A 443 14.47 11.68 -12.84
N PRO A 444 14.08 12.95 -13.13
CA PRO A 444 13.77 13.93 -12.10
C PRO A 444 12.64 13.52 -11.16
N ILE A 445 11.71 12.67 -11.61
CA ILE A 445 10.56 12.22 -10.80
C ILE A 445 11.03 11.46 -9.55
N ILE A 446 12.21 10.83 -9.60
CA ILE A 446 12.81 10.10 -8.47
C ILE A 446 13.12 11.05 -7.29
N PHE A 447 13.36 12.33 -7.56
CA PHE A 447 13.69 13.34 -6.54
C PHE A 447 12.48 14.12 -6.03
N VAL A 448 11.31 13.91 -6.63
CA VAL A 448 10.06 14.49 -6.12
C VAL A 448 9.81 13.94 -4.71
N ARG A 449 9.14 14.71 -3.86
CA ARG A 449 8.75 14.28 -2.52
C ARG A 449 7.23 14.18 -2.41
N GLY A 450 6.77 13.38 -1.45
CA GLY A 450 5.37 13.23 -1.14
C GLY A 450 4.69 12.07 -1.85
N LEU A 451 3.36 12.02 -1.77
CA LEU A 451 2.54 10.93 -2.28
C LEU A 451 2.77 10.68 -3.78
N ALA A 452 2.87 11.75 -4.57
CA ALA A 452 3.13 11.65 -6.00
C ALA A 452 4.47 10.94 -6.27
N ALA A 453 5.51 11.25 -5.50
CA ALA A 453 6.79 10.56 -5.62
C ALA A 453 6.70 9.10 -5.18
N ALA A 454 6.03 8.82 -4.07
CA ALA A 454 5.88 7.45 -3.55
C ALA A 454 5.16 6.54 -4.55
N LEU A 455 4.18 7.08 -5.30
CA LEU A 455 3.47 6.34 -6.33
C LEU A 455 4.28 6.26 -7.64
N PHE A 456 4.80 7.38 -8.16
CA PHE A 456 5.40 7.41 -9.49
C PHE A 456 6.91 7.08 -9.52
N ARG A 457 7.59 6.96 -8.36
CA ARG A 457 9.00 6.58 -8.29
C ARG A 457 9.26 5.24 -8.97
N ASP A 458 8.43 4.25 -8.67
CA ASP A 458 8.55 2.90 -9.23
C ASP A 458 8.28 2.87 -10.74
N LEU A 459 7.31 3.66 -11.21
CA LEU A 459 7.04 3.87 -12.63
C LEU A 459 8.26 4.46 -13.35
N SER A 460 8.80 5.56 -12.83
CA SER A 460 9.92 6.27 -13.43
C SER A 460 11.21 5.46 -13.41
N LEU A 461 11.51 4.78 -12.31
CA LEU A 461 12.65 3.86 -12.22
C LEU A 461 12.53 2.73 -13.23
N SER A 462 11.32 2.19 -13.39
CA SER A 462 11.04 1.13 -14.36
C SER A 462 11.28 1.58 -15.81
N VAL A 463 10.82 2.78 -16.20
CA VAL A 463 11.12 3.36 -17.52
C VAL A 463 12.61 3.63 -17.69
N VAL A 464 13.27 4.27 -16.72
CA VAL A 464 14.70 4.60 -16.80
C VAL A 464 15.57 3.34 -16.93
N MET A 465 15.30 2.32 -16.11
CA MET A 465 16.07 1.08 -16.13
C MET A 465 15.78 0.23 -17.37
N SER A 466 14.55 0.21 -17.88
CA SER A 466 14.21 -0.51 -19.10
C SER A 466 14.84 0.11 -20.34
N VAL A 467 14.69 1.42 -20.56
CA VAL A 467 15.29 2.11 -21.70
C VAL A 467 16.83 2.14 -21.60
N GLY A 468 17.37 2.28 -20.39
CA GLY A 468 18.81 2.13 -20.16
C GLY A 468 19.31 0.72 -20.51
N ALA A 469 18.56 -0.32 -20.12
CA ALA A 469 18.86 -1.70 -20.46
C ALA A 469 18.81 -1.96 -21.98
N SER A 470 17.82 -1.40 -22.70
CA SER A 470 17.76 -1.56 -24.17
C SER A 470 18.94 -0.92 -24.87
N LEU A 471 19.41 0.25 -24.42
CA LEU A 471 20.58 0.90 -24.99
C LEU A 471 21.84 0.03 -24.83
N ILE A 472 22.06 -0.52 -23.62
CA ILE A 472 23.20 -1.40 -23.34
C ILE A 472 23.14 -2.63 -24.24
N LEU A 473 21.98 -3.29 -24.34
CA LEU A 473 21.82 -4.50 -25.15
C LEU A 473 21.90 -4.21 -26.66
N ALA A 474 21.37 -3.08 -27.13
CA ALA A 474 21.47 -2.67 -28.53
C ALA A 474 22.91 -2.39 -28.95
N LEU A 475 23.74 -1.77 -28.10
CA LEU A 475 25.14 -1.47 -28.44
C LEU A 475 26.10 -2.66 -28.27
N THR A 476 25.69 -3.70 -27.51
CA THR A 476 26.55 -4.85 -27.19
C THR A 476 26.08 -6.15 -27.83
N LEU A 477 24.85 -6.56 -27.58
CA LEU A 477 24.31 -7.85 -28.01
C LEU A 477 23.82 -7.83 -29.46
N MET A 478 23.23 -6.72 -29.93
CA MET A 478 22.69 -6.67 -31.29
C MET A 478 23.77 -6.88 -32.37
N PRO A 479 24.94 -6.20 -32.31
CA PRO A 479 26.04 -6.46 -33.23
C PRO A 479 26.51 -7.92 -33.22
N VAL A 480 26.56 -8.55 -32.04
CA VAL A 480 26.98 -9.95 -31.87
C VAL A 480 25.97 -10.90 -32.51
N MET A 481 24.66 -10.65 -32.39
CA MET A 481 23.63 -11.46 -33.04
C MET A 481 23.62 -11.31 -34.56
N ILE A 482 23.87 -10.10 -35.08
CA ILE A 482 24.00 -9.82 -36.52
C ILE A 482 25.18 -10.61 -37.11
N VAL A 483 26.36 -10.54 -36.48
CA VAL A 483 27.58 -11.23 -36.93
C VAL A 483 27.49 -12.74 -36.73
N GLY A 484 26.98 -13.18 -35.57
CA GLY A 484 26.83 -14.60 -35.21
C GLY A 484 25.93 -15.38 -36.17
N ARG A 485 24.97 -14.71 -36.84
CA ARG A 485 24.09 -15.28 -37.87
C ARG A 485 24.84 -15.92 -39.04
N ARG A 486 26.07 -15.49 -39.36
CA ARG A 486 26.80 -15.97 -40.55
C ARG A 486 27.63 -17.23 -40.31
N ARG A 487 27.98 -17.57 -39.06
CA ARG A 487 28.76 -18.80 -38.77
C ARG A 487 27.97 -20.10 -38.99
N GLY A 488 26.64 -20.04 -39.09
CA GLY A 488 25.76 -21.20 -39.33
C GLY A 488 25.34 -21.44 -40.79
N THR A 489 25.70 -20.56 -41.72
CA THR A 489 25.47 -20.76 -43.16
C THR A 489 26.84 -20.91 -43.81
N GLY A 490 27.18 -22.15 -44.17
CA GLY A 490 28.47 -22.52 -44.72
C GLY A 490 28.88 -21.64 -45.89
N ASP A 491 30.01 -20.97 -45.72
CA ASP A 491 30.83 -20.50 -46.83
C ASP A 491 32.25 -20.99 -46.53
N GLY A 492 32.53 -22.19 -47.02
CA GLY A 492 33.84 -22.80 -46.95
C GLY A 492 34.72 -22.24 -48.06
N GLY A 493 35.78 -21.54 -47.67
CA GLY A 493 37.02 -21.46 -48.43
C GLY A 493 37.10 -20.39 -49.51
N ARG A 494 37.75 -19.27 -49.18
CA ARG A 494 39.18 -19.14 -49.51
C ARG A 494 39.80 -17.93 -48.80
N GLU A 495 40.77 -18.26 -47.96
CA GLU A 495 41.69 -17.37 -47.29
C GLU A 495 42.50 -16.55 -48.30
N LEU A 496 42.55 -15.24 -48.10
CA LEU A 496 43.63 -14.39 -48.59
C LEU A 496 44.61 -14.24 -47.42
N GLY A 497 45.83 -14.75 -47.58
CA GLY A 497 46.88 -14.60 -46.58
C GLY A 497 48.24 -15.08 -47.09
N SER A 498 49.02 -14.17 -47.67
CA SER A 498 50.48 -14.12 -47.47
C SER A 498 51.02 -12.79 -47.99
N ALA A 499 51.69 -12.07 -47.09
CA ALA A 499 52.43 -10.84 -47.35
C ALA A 499 53.92 -11.17 -47.66
N PRO A 500 54.84 -10.18 -47.75
CA PRO A 500 55.40 -9.67 -48.99
C PRO A 500 56.86 -10.09 -49.22
N GLY A 501 57.32 -10.08 -50.48
CA GLY A 501 58.70 -10.31 -50.87
C GLY A 501 59.08 -9.45 -52.08
N GLU A 502 60.26 -8.85 -52.00
CA GLU A 502 60.82 -7.82 -52.86
C GLU A 502 61.09 -8.24 -54.33
N GLY A 503 61.13 -7.23 -55.20
CA GLY A 503 62.05 -7.21 -56.36
C GLY A 503 61.41 -7.43 -57.74
N GLY A 504 61.46 -6.40 -58.60
CA GLY A 504 61.30 -6.58 -60.04
C GLY A 504 60.57 -5.44 -60.75
N ALA A 505 61.34 -4.45 -61.20
CA ALA A 505 60.88 -3.39 -62.09
C ALA A 505 60.33 -3.96 -63.41
N LEU A 506 59.22 -3.40 -63.93
CA LEU A 506 59.04 -3.21 -65.38
C LEU A 506 58.00 -2.12 -65.68
N LYS A 507 58.37 -1.24 -66.62
CA LYS A 507 57.64 -0.08 -67.17
C LYS A 507 56.35 -0.47 -67.91
N ALA A 508 55.31 0.37 -67.84
CA ALA A 508 54.42 0.66 -68.96
C ALA A 508 53.77 2.05 -68.85
N ARG A 509 53.76 2.77 -69.97
CA ARG A 509 53.36 4.18 -70.17
C ARG A 509 51.84 4.39 -70.21
N PRO A 510 51.35 5.63 -70.01
CA PRO A 510 49.96 6.01 -70.31
C PRO A 510 49.79 6.40 -71.79
N THR A 511 48.64 6.08 -72.38
CA THR A 511 48.20 6.52 -73.73
C THR A 511 46.89 7.31 -73.67
N PRO A 512 46.59 8.13 -74.70
CA PRO A 512 45.89 9.40 -74.53
C PRO A 512 44.43 9.47 -75.05
N VAL A 513 43.80 10.60 -74.70
CA VAL A 513 42.52 11.28 -75.06
C VAL A 513 41.90 11.00 -76.46
N PRO A 514 40.60 11.35 -76.66
CA PRO A 514 40.34 12.36 -77.69
C PRO A 514 39.33 13.47 -77.30
N ARG A 515 39.50 14.62 -77.97
CA ARG A 515 38.81 15.91 -77.80
C ARG A 515 37.92 16.21 -79.04
N ALA A 516 37.04 17.21 -78.89
CA ALA A 516 36.20 17.95 -79.86
C ALA A 516 34.76 17.41 -80.02
N THR A 517 33.68 18.21 -80.05
CA THR A 517 33.52 19.54 -80.69
C THR A 517 32.36 20.35 -80.05
N ARG A 518 32.26 21.63 -80.44
CA ARG A 518 31.65 22.81 -79.80
C ARG A 518 30.24 23.15 -80.35
N ALA A 519 29.34 23.67 -79.52
CA ALA A 519 28.21 24.53 -79.91
C ALA A 519 27.91 25.56 -78.79
N LEU A 520 27.48 26.77 -79.17
CA LEU A 520 27.51 28.07 -78.44
C LEU A 520 26.07 28.52 -77.99
N PRO A 521 25.81 29.69 -77.35
CA PRO A 521 25.18 29.82 -76.03
C PRO A 521 23.87 30.66 -75.99
N SER A 522 23.28 30.84 -74.80
CA SER A 522 22.52 32.06 -74.44
C SER A 522 22.57 32.35 -72.91
N PRO A 523 22.41 33.62 -72.47
CA PRO A 523 22.90 34.11 -71.17
C PRO A 523 21.82 34.18 -70.08
N VAL A 524 22.25 34.01 -68.82
CA VAL A 524 21.43 34.27 -67.61
C VAL A 524 21.95 35.55 -66.93
N PRO A 525 21.09 36.51 -66.57
CA PRO A 525 21.52 37.81 -66.06
C PRO A 525 22.01 37.77 -64.60
N ARG A 526 23.06 38.54 -64.31
CA ARG A 526 23.55 38.86 -62.96
C ARG A 526 22.76 40.04 -62.38
N LEU A 527 22.39 39.96 -61.11
CA LEU A 527 21.99 41.11 -60.28
C LEU A 527 23.18 41.57 -59.42
N PRO A 528 23.30 42.89 -59.15
CA PRO A 528 24.51 43.50 -58.61
C PRO A 528 24.61 43.46 -57.08
N SER A 529 25.85 43.49 -56.61
CA SER A 529 26.27 43.76 -55.23
C SER A 529 26.26 45.27 -54.92
N ASP A 530 26.18 45.55 -53.62
CA ASP A 530 26.54 46.79 -52.90
C ASP A 530 25.53 47.94 -52.84
N ARG A 531 24.94 48.13 -51.64
CA ARG A 531 24.99 49.37 -50.83
C ARG A 531 24.36 49.16 -49.42
N PRO A 532 24.63 50.04 -48.44
CA PRO A 532 25.15 49.66 -47.13
C PRO A 532 24.13 49.55 -45.99
N LEU A 533 24.60 49.00 -44.87
CA LEU A 533 23.92 48.90 -43.58
C LEU A 533 23.20 50.20 -43.17
N ALA A 534 21.90 50.09 -42.97
CA ALA A 534 21.12 50.97 -42.11
C ALA A 534 20.49 50.13 -41.00
N SER A 535 20.86 50.47 -39.78
CA SER A 535 20.36 49.97 -38.50
C SER A 535 18.83 49.97 -38.42
N HIS A 536 18.20 48.81 -38.28
CA HIS A 536 16.89 48.68 -37.63
C HIS A 536 16.80 47.34 -36.90
N ALA A 537 16.82 47.43 -35.57
CA ALA A 537 16.57 46.34 -34.64
C ALA A 537 15.16 45.75 -34.86
N PRO A 538 14.99 44.42 -34.87
CA PRO A 538 13.66 43.83 -34.78
C PRO A 538 13.12 44.02 -33.36
N ARG A 539 11.99 44.73 -33.27
CA ARG A 539 11.21 44.93 -32.04
C ARG A 539 10.84 43.58 -31.40
N PRO A 540 10.86 43.45 -30.06
CA PRO A 540 10.36 42.26 -29.39
C PRO A 540 8.87 42.10 -29.64
N LEU A 541 8.46 40.87 -29.94
CA LEU A 541 7.06 40.47 -30.03
C LEU A 541 6.41 40.65 -28.65
N VAL A 542 5.60 41.70 -28.49
CA VAL A 542 4.76 41.88 -27.30
C VAL A 542 3.60 40.91 -27.39
N VAL A 543 3.68 39.80 -26.65
CA VAL A 543 2.55 38.92 -26.40
C VAL A 543 1.63 39.60 -25.38
N PRO A 544 0.33 39.82 -25.67
CA PRO A 544 -0.60 40.39 -24.70
C PRO A 544 -0.87 39.41 -23.55
N PRO A 545 -1.04 39.88 -22.30
CA PRO A 545 -1.33 38.99 -21.17
C PRO A 545 -2.71 38.34 -21.31
N ILE A 546 -2.71 37.01 -21.27
CA ILE A 546 -3.91 36.18 -21.16
C ILE A 546 -4.51 36.45 -19.77
N ARG A 547 -5.72 37.03 -19.74
CA ARG A 547 -6.52 37.16 -18.51
C ARG A 547 -6.91 35.77 -18.00
N PRO A 548 -6.70 35.44 -16.72
CA PRO A 548 -7.24 34.22 -16.13
C PRO A 548 -8.76 34.34 -15.99
N ARG A 549 -9.50 33.49 -16.70
CA ARG A 549 -10.92 33.27 -16.46
C ARG A 549 -11.08 32.32 -15.26
N HIS A 550 -11.78 32.84 -14.26
CA HIS A 550 -12.53 32.13 -13.21
C HIS A 550 -11.76 31.30 -12.17
N ALA A 551 -11.39 31.98 -11.08
CA ALA A 551 -11.42 31.40 -9.75
C ALA A 551 -12.88 31.30 -9.27
N LEU A 552 -13.30 30.12 -8.81
CA LEU A 552 -14.54 29.94 -8.06
C LEU A 552 -14.38 30.55 -6.66
N VAL A 553 -15.23 31.53 -6.34
CA VAL A 553 -15.51 31.98 -4.97
C VAL A 553 -16.91 31.46 -4.62
N PRO A 554 -17.13 30.83 -3.45
CA PRO A 554 -18.44 30.33 -3.06
C PRO A 554 -19.38 31.47 -2.67
N ALA A 555 -20.58 31.45 -3.24
CA ALA A 555 -21.64 32.43 -3.02
C ALA A 555 -22.42 32.14 -1.72
N GLN A 556 -22.66 33.19 -0.92
CA GLN A 556 -23.66 33.20 0.15
C GLN A 556 -25.09 33.21 -0.42
N PRO A 557 -26.09 32.60 0.26
CA PRO A 557 -27.47 32.64 -0.21
C PRO A 557 -28.18 33.88 0.31
N ARG A 558 -28.65 34.75 -0.60
CA ARG A 558 -29.72 35.71 -0.33
C ARG A 558 -31.02 35.22 -0.96
N ALA A 559 -32.04 35.13 -0.12
CA ALA A 559 -33.43 34.94 -0.45
C ALA A 559 -33.93 35.96 -1.51
N ARG A 560 -34.91 35.56 -2.33
CA ARG A 560 -36.20 36.26 -2.48
C ARG A 560 -37.13 35.58 -3.49
N LEU A 561 -38.37 35.44 -3.02
CA LEU A 561 -39.66 35.56 -3.73
C LEU A 561 -39.84 34.89 -5.10
N HIS A 562 -40.67 33.84 -5.12
CA HIS A 562 -41.45 33.49 -6.30
C HIS A 562 -42.93 33.85 -6.14
N ARG A 563 -43.41 34.64 -7.10
CA ARG A 563 -44.81 34.99 -7.35
C ARG A 563 -45.60 33.78 -7.82
N ARG A 564 -46.86 33.78 -7.40
CA ARG A 564 -47.97 32.86 -7.68
C ARG A 564 -48.21 32.65 -9.19
N HIS A 565 -48.50 31.41 -9.56
CA HIS A 565 -49.60 31.11 -10.49
C HIS A 565 -50.40 29.91 -9.99
N ARG A 566 -51.73 30.09 -9.95
CA ARG A 566 -52.76 29.16 -9.50
C ARG A 566 -53.01 28.10 -10.56
N LEU A 567 -53.23 26.85 -10.15
CA LEU A 567 -54.22 25.92 -10.71
C LEU A 567 -54.70 24.97 -9.58
N ARG A 568 -55.98 24.61 -9.63
CA ARG A 568 -56.85 24.07 -8.56
C ARG A 568 -56.69 22.55 -8.31
N CYS A 569 -56.73 22.20 -7.01
CA CYS A 569 -57.50 21.15 -6.26
C CYS A 569 -57.82 19.76 -6.86
N PRO A 570 -58.15 18.73 -6.03
CA PRO A 570 -58.39 18.74 -4.58
C PRO A 570 -57.63 17.66 -3.77
N ASP A 571 -57.50 17.86 -2.46
CA ASP A 571 -57.85 16.79 -1.51
C ASP A 571 -58.07 17.36 -0.09
N SER A 572 -59.25 17.00 0.43
CA SER A 572 -59.67 16.99 1.83
C SER A 572 -58.73 16.10 2.67
N VAL A 573 -58.41 16.36 3.93
CA VAL A 573 -59.27 16.27 5.13
C VAL A 573 -58.50 16.87 6.32
N ARG A 574 -59.26 17.46 7.24
CA ARG A 574 -58.89 18.13 8.50
C ARG A 574 -58.20 17.19 9.51
N HIS A 575 -57.26 17.71 10.30
CA HIS A 575 -57.47 17.97 11.75
C HIS A 575 -56.22 18.55 12.44
N ARG A 576 -56.38 19.74 13.02
CA ARG A 576 -55.70 20.28 14.22
C ARG A 576 -56.75 20.21 15.37
N PRO A 577 -56.48 20.50 16.67
CA PRO A 577 -55.54 21.50 17.24
C PRO A 577 -54.83 20.98 18.54
N HIS A 578 -54.02 21.68 19.38
CA HIS A 578 -54.11 23.02 19.97
C HIS A 578 -52.80 23.43 20.70
N ALA A 579 -52.51 24.76 20.74
CA ALA A 579 -52.04 25.62 21.87
C ALA A 579 -50.69 25.32 22.60
N THR A 580 -49.84 26.27 23.06
CA THR A 580 -49.93 27.74 23.30
C THR A 580 -48.54 28.37 23.59
N ARG A 581 -48.28 29.54 22.99
CA ARG A 581 -47.68 30.83 23.47
C ARG A 581 -46.52 30.93 24.51
N ASP A 582 -45.38 31.50 24.04
CA ASP A 582 -44.65 32.75 24.45
C ASP A 582 -44.19 33.00 25.92
N PRO A 583 -43.27 33.98 26.20
CA PRO A 583 -41.98 34.32 25.57
C PRO A 583 -40.85 34.69 26.61
N ALA A 584 -39.66 35.07 26.12
CA ALA A 584 -38.49 35.60 26.87
C ALA A 584 -38.75 36.95 27.61
N PRO A 585 -37.80 37.50 28.43
CA PRO A 585 -36.80 38.41 27.83
C PRO A 585 -35.42 38.63 28.55
N SER A 586 -34.47 39.13 27.75
CA SER A 586 -33.51 40.25 27.96
C SER A 586 -32.36 40.24 28.99
N ARG A 587 -31.13 40.28 28.44
CA ARG A 587 -30.04 41.27 28.59
C ARG A 587 -29.75 41.92 29.97
N ARG A 588 -28.47 41.87 30.39
CA ARG A 588 -27.63 43.08 30.64
C ARG A 588 -26.13 42.75 30.72
N ARG A 589 -25.33 43.76 30.31
CA ARG A 589 -23.87 43.84 30.17
C ARG A 589 -23.20 44.44 31.44
N HIS A 590 -21.85 44.38 31.41
CA HIS A 590 -20.82 45.06 32.21
C HIS A 590 -20.27 44.21 33.37
N GLY A 591 -18.96 44.03 33.57
CA GLY A 591 -17.78 44.77 33.10
C GLY A 591 -17.05 45.39 34.31
N ARG A 592 -15.72 45.19 34.37
CA ARG A 592 -14.68 45.55 35.39
C ARG A 592 -14.10 44.27 36.01
N GLY A 593 -12.79 43.98 36.01
CA GLY A 593 -11.59 44.81 35.94
C GLY A 593 -10.91 44.82 37.32
N VAL A 594 -9.56 44.85 37.36
CA VAL A 594 -8.67 45.09 38.53
C VAL A 594 -8.35 43.80 39.32
N ASP A 595 -7.14 43.39 39.77
CA ASP A 595 -5.80 43.97 40.04
C ASP A 595 -4.74 42.83 39.95
N ALA A 596 -3.52 43.01 39.42
CA ALA A 596 -2.28 43.43 40.10
C ALA A 596 -1.78 42.53 41.27
N SER A 597 -0.69 41.76 41.00
CA SER A 597 0.61 41.57 41.71
C SER A 597 0.77 41.86 43.22
N PRO A 598 1.91 41.51 43.91
CA PRO A 598 3.03 40.59 43.61
C PRO A 598 3.65 39.84 44.85
N ARG A 599 4.76 39.10 44.59
CA ARG A 599 5.95 38.85 45.45
C ARG A 599 5.84 37.95 46.70
N ARG A 600 6.73 36.92 46.77
CA ARG A 600 7.84 36.88 47.73
C ARG A 600 8.90 35.83 47.39
N ASP A 601 10.15 36.29 47.44
CA ASP A 601 11.42 35.55 47.49
C ASP A 601 11.57 34.72 48.77
N GLY A 602 12.52 33.77 48.77
CA GLY A 602 13.29 33.51 49.99
C GLY A 602 13.82 32.10 50.23
N ASP A 603 15.00 31.83 49.67
CA ASP A 603 16.21 31.33 50.38
C ASP A 603 16.38 29.86 50.84
N ARG A 604 17.48 29.29 50.31
CA ARG A 604 18.60 28.56 50.94
C ARG A 604 18.39 27.32 51.83
N GLY A 605 19.28 26.35 51.61
CA GLY A 605 19.88 25.57 52.71
C GLY A 605 20.45 24.20 52.33
N ASP A 606 21.79 24.10 52.39
CA ASP A 606 22.67 22.95 52.11
C ASP A 606 22.53 21.70 53.01
N GLY A 607 23.15 20.60 52.57
CA GLY A 607 23.72 19.54 53.42
C GLY A 607 23.48 18.12 52.86
N ALA A 608 24.39 17.48 52.11
CA ALA A 608 25.69 16.87 52.46
C ALA A 608 25.64 15.36 52.81
N ALA A 609 26.53 14.61 52.14
CA ALA A 609 27.10 13.27 52.46
C ALA A 609 26.16 12.04 52.43
N GLY A 610 26.55 10.85 51.98
CA GLY A 610 27.81 10.29 51.52
C GLY A 610 27.70 8.74 51.40
N GLY A 611 28.72 8.10 50.78
CA GLY A 611 28.98 6.64 50.86
C GLY A 611 28.46 5.81 49.69
N ALA A 612 29.26 5.48 48.66
CA ALA A 612 30.33 4.46 48.58
C ALA A 612 29.82 3.00 48.55
N GLY A 613 30.22 2.24 47.50
CA GLY A 613 30.46 0.79 47.67
C GLY A 613 30.05 -0.19 46.55
N ARG A 614 30.95 -0.32 45.54
CA ARG A 614 31.49 -1.58 44.98
C ARG A 614 30.63 -2.64 44.24
N ALA A 615 31.19 -2.97 43.05
CA ALA A 615 31.50 -4.29 42.46
C ALA A 615 30.32 -5.19 42.04
N GLY A 616 30.17 -5.54 40.76
CA GLY A 616 30.96 -6.56 40.03
C GLY A 616 30.21 -7.91 40.12
N ARG A 617 29.96 -8.74 39.10
CA ARG A 617 30.45 -8.98 37.74
C ARG A 617 29.40 -9.90 37.03
N PRO A 618 29.54 -10.21 35.73
CA PRO A 618 28.54 -10.87 34.90
C PRO A 618 28.71 -12.40 34.86
N ILE A 619 27.70 -13.13 34.36
CA ILE A 619 27.81 -14.54 33.97
C ILE A 619 27.51 -14.73 32.48
N VAL A 620 28.36 -15.55 31.89
CA VAL A 620 28.60 -15.89 30.49
C VAL A 620 27.89 -17.21 30.11
N ARG A 621 27.51 -17.29 28.83
CA ARG A 621 27.32 -18.46 27.92
C ARG A 621 27.23 -19.89 28.49
N ARG A 622 26.29 -20.65 27.91
CA ARG A 622 26.46 -21.97 27.22
C ARG A 622 25.18 -22.21 26.39
N GLY A 623 25.15 -22.71 25.16
CA GLY A 623 26.13 -23.45 24.35
C GLY A 623 25.86 -24.96 24.38
N GLY A 624 25.27 -25.49 23.30
CA GLY A 624 25.11 -26.94 22.99
C GLY A 624 23.68 -27.46 23.19
N GLY A 625 23.08 -28.30 22.34
CA GLY A 625 23.53 -28.99 21.14
C GLY A 625 22.49 -30.08 20.77
N VAL A 626 22.25 -30.21 19.46
CA VAL A 626 21.88 -31.42 18.67
C VAL A 626 21.27 -32.62 19.41
N LEU A 627 20.09 -33.07 18.96
CA LEU A 627 19.79 -34.49 18.74
C LEU A 627 18.86 -34.68 17.54
N ALA A 628 19.27 -35.60 16.67
CA ALA A 628 18.58 -36.05 15.47
C ALA A 628 17.90 -37.42 15.71
N GLY A 629 16.94 -37.76 14.83
CA GLY A 629 16.36 -39.10 14.68
C GLY A 629 14.83 -39.07 14.76
N GLY A 630 14.05 -39.65 13.85
CA GLY A 630 14.34 -40.48 12.69
C GLY A 630 13.04 -40.81 11.94
N HIS A 631 13.22 -41.24 10.69
CA HIS A 631 12.23 -41.68 9.70
C HIS A 631 11.07 -42.56 10.19
N ARG A 632 9.92 -42.44 9.51
CA ARG A 632 9.26 -43.60 8.85
C ARG A 632 8.29 -43.18 7.74
N HIS A 633 8.52 -43.74 6.56
CA HIS A 633 7.61 -43.84 5.42
C HIS A 633 6.29 -44.55 5.78
N ARG A 634 5.19 -44.17 5.12
CA ARG A 634 4.31 -45.15 4.46
C ARG A 634 3.48 -44.52 3.34
N ARG A 635 3.52 -45.22 2.20
CA ARG A 635 2.72 -45.05 0.98
C ARG A 635 1.25 -45.37 1.23
N GLY A 636 0.36 -44.81 0.41
CA GLY A 636 -1.00 -45.30 0.23
C GLY A 636 -1.89 -44.40 -0.60
N ASP A 637 -1.65 -44.36 -1.92
CA ASP A 637 -2.72 -44.13 -2.91
C ASP A 637 -3.36 -45.51 -3.19
N PRO A 638 -4.69 -45.62 -3.44
CA PRO A 638 -5.08 -45.70 -4.85
C PRO A 638 -6.50 -45.19 -5.21
N ARG A 639 -6.64 -44.79 -6.48
CA ARG A 639 -7.85 -44.83 -7.35
C ARG A 639 -8.91 -43.75 -7.04
N GLY A 640 -9.46 -43.02 -8.02
CA GLY A 640 -9.73 -43.34 -9.41
C GLY A 640 -11.24 -43.27 -9.63
N GLY A 641 -11.72 -42.24 -10.35
CA GLY A 641 -13.15 -42.08 -10.62
C GLY A 641 -13.43 -40.96 -11.61
N ARG A 642 -13.36 -41.28 -12.91
CA ARG A 642 -13.96 -40.49 -13.99
C ARG A 642 -15.47 -40.75 -13.99
N ALA A 643 -16.28 -39.71 -14.19
CA ALA A 643 -17.57 -39.80 -14.88
C ALA A 643 -17.86 -38.49 -15.63
N ARG A 644 -18.10 -38.63 -16.93
CA ARG A 644 -18.63 -37.61 -17.85
C ARG A 644 -20.14 -37.86 -18.06
N PHE A 645 -20.80 -36.86 -18.66
CA PHE A 645 -22.10 -36.88 -19.36
C PHE A 645 -23.33 -36.86 -18.42
N VAL A 646 -24.43 -36.12 -18.66
CA VAL A 646 -25.12 -35.65 -19.88
C VAL A 646 -25.81 -34.31 -19.58
N GLY A 647 -25.97 -33.45 -20.60
CA GLY A 647 -26.77 -32.21 -20.51
C GLY A 647 -28.23 -32.42 -20.95
N ASP A 648 -29.11 -31.53 -20.50
CA ASP A 648 -30.19 -30.93 -21.30
C ASP A 648 -31.09 -30.07 -20.39
N GLY A 649 -31.66 -29.00 -20.95
CA GLY A 649 -32.84 -28.34 -20.37
C GLY A 649 -32.78 -26.82 -20.29
N ALA A 650 -33.01 -26.17 -21.43
CA ALA A 650 -33.36 -24.76 -21.50
C ALA A 650 -34.71 -24.47 -20.80
N ALA A 651 -34.77 -23.41 -20.00
CA ALA A 651 -36.02 -22.74 -19.64
C ALA A 651 -35.76 -21.25 -19.39
N ALA A 652 -36.59 -20.43 -20.02
CA ALA A 652 -36.50 -18.98 -20.10
C ALA A 652 -37.26 -18.25 -18.97
N HIS A 653 -36.90 -16.95 -18.81
CA HIS A 653 -37.54 -15.84 -18.09
C HIS A 653 -37.19 -15.60 -16.61
N PRO A 654 -37.32 -14.35 -16.09
CA PRO A 654 -37.01 -13.04 -16.69
C PRO A 654 -36.12 -12.17 -15.75
N GLY A 655 -35.40 -11.19 -16.30
CA GLY A 655 -34.46 -10.34 -15.56
C GLY A 655 -35.12 -9.32 -14.61
N PRO A 656 -34.43 -8.90 -13.52
CA PRO A 656 -34.94 -7.90 -12.59
C PRO A 656 -34.69 -6.46 -13.09
N ARG A 657 -35.73 -5.64 -12.92
CA ARG A 657 -35.76 -4.20 -13.15
C ARG A 657 -34.86 -3.48 -12.13
N TRP A 658 -34.02 -2.57 -12.60
CA TRP A 658 -33.23 -1.66 -11.78
C TRP A 658 -34.06 -0.45 -11.36
N CYS A 659 -34.39 -0.34 -10.07
CA CYS A 659 -34.83 0.92 -9.47
C CYS A 659 -33.60 1.70 -8.98
N ARG A 660 -33.35 2.85 -9.61
CA ARG A 660 -32.41 3.86 -9.10
C ARG A 660 -33.01 4.52 -7.87
N GLY A 661 -32.36 4.37 -6.72
CA GLY A 661 -32.57 5.21 -5.55
C GLY A 661 -31.44 6.23 -5.47
N ASP A 662 -31.79 7.51 -5.59
CA ASP A 662 -30.88 8.64 -5.44
C ASP A 662 -30.36 8.72 -4.00
N TYR A 663 -29.05 8.54 -3.83
CA TYR A 663 -28.34 8.92 -2.61
C TYR A 663 -28.01 10.41 -2.68
N VAL A 664 -28.69 11.20 -1.84
CA VAL A 664 -28.27 12.56 -1.50
C VAL A 664 -27.30 12.46 -0.31
N ARG A 665 -26.11 13.04 -0.48
CA ARG A 665 -25.05 13.13 0.54
C ARG A 665 -25.36 14.15 1.61
#